data_AF-A0A915N336-F1
#
_entry.id   AF-A0A915N336-F1
#
_cell.length_a   1.000
_cell.length_b   1.000
_cell.length_c   1.000
_cell.angle_alpha   90.00
_cell.angle_beta   90.00
_cell.angle_gamma   90.00
#
_symmetry.space_group_name_H-M   'P 1'
#
loop_
_entity.id
_entity.type
_entity.pdbx_description
1 polymer ?
#
loop_
_entity_poly.entity_id
_entity_poly.type
_entity_poly.pdbx_seq_one_letter_code
_entity_poly.pdbx_strand_id
1 'polypeptide(L)'
;MGAGLLASQLILVLCFTVYTLNNYAHLRRQRAIIALPTFFGWFFSFLIIIVLPLDVAITFYKKCTTEEFSLKIVEKNLSGEIAINSHENNEINSNSTSFCEEPGGFIEDKLLFRLWRIVYWGSQFLTWILLPMIQSYAKAGEFTVKGRLKFALHSNAVYYGIYFSLLTFLLIYIVSKGVSLNFASLKILVVSASNTWGIFLLVVLLGYGLIEVPRLFWRMGIPGYRLRRTYFEIDKLSSEKNESEDALLEAYNETKYALNLLKNSRGEAREKIRQISTKFSNDITNGILTSLREDNEGNNSFTGRSRKAQPDLETVSQNAYLVKLHRKVIRAVQTFHRCQIQWNSLLEKSFYLEDVELSERMGKIPKQWTTFTEKNKPKFYGPSRFGGFELPAIPEKIQFFWHCKIKQQLFKFLAILFTIMTTLILWSECTFFISSPQLSLAALLLHGLAKNYHYKFIQICAIAMILYLCICAYYTIFQLRIYRYYRLDSNGMTDENSLIFSAMLICRLTAPMCLNFLGMIHLDSAVTKMRDAKIETQFTGLMGHLEIIPWLAEGINIYLPIVIVLLCFANWFRLGTHFLHYLGIDQFLEDDLMTTEMVNSGRALVSLERNRLVRAANREERNKAWKSSKSGGIEFDNIQQTIVDIPDGSQLIETNGSSYSVPDNLEFGVSSRNIQYQQLPQRDDTSVDTRRENDLLYSKQRNFFDDI
;
A
#
# COMPACT_ATOMS: atom_id res chain seq x y z
N MET A 1 34.13 10.13 16.84
CA MET A 1 33.62 9.01 16.01
C MET A 1 32.10 9.02 15.83
N GLY A 2 31.30 9.60 16.76
CA GLY A 2 29.83 9.60 16.68
C GLY A 2 29.22 10.29 15.45
N ALA A 3 29.71 11.47 15.06
CA ALA A 3 29.18 12.21 13.91
C ALA A 3 29.29 11.45 12.56
N GLY A 4 30.33 10.63 12.39
CA GLY A 4 30.53 9.82 11.19
C GLY A 4 29.51 8.67 11.07
N LEU A 5 29.11 8.08 12.20
CA LEU A 5 28.10 7.02 12.23
C LEU A 5 26.70 7.59 11.94
N LEU A 6 26.35 8.74 12.52
CA LEU A 6 25.09 9.40 12.18
C LEU A 6 25.08 9.79 10.69
N ALA A 7 26.16 10.38 10.17
CA ALA A 7 26.23 10.77 8.77
C ALA A 7 26.05 9.57 7.83
N SER A 8 26.68 8.43 8.12
CA SER A 8 26.51 7.21 7.31
C SER A 8 25.08 6.66 7.38
N GLN A 9 24.45 6.69 8.56
CA GLN A 9 23.05 6.31 8.73
C GLN A 9 22.08 7.25 7.99
N LEU A 10 22.31 8.56 8.03
CA LEU A 10 21.51 9.54 7.30
C LEU A 10 21.65 9.34 5.78
N ILE A 11 22.87 9.07 5.28
CA ILE A 11 23.11 8.74 3.88
C ILE A 11 22.40 7.43 3.51
N LEU A 12 22.41 6.43 4.38
CA LEU A 12 21.70 5.18 4.15
C LEU A 12 20.18 5.41 4.00
N VAL A 13 19.58 6.21 4.88
CA VAL A 13 18.15 6.57 4.79
C VAL A 13 17.88 7.39 3.53
N LEU A 14 18.78 8.31 3.16
CA LEU A 14 18.69 9.07 1.92
C LEU A 14 18.66 8.14 0.70
N CYS A 15 19.65 7.25 0.58
CA CYS A 15 19.75 6.26 -0.49
C CYS A 15 18.53 5.34 -0.53
N PHE A 16 18.06 4.86 0.64
CA PHE A 16 16.86 4.06 0.75
C PHE A 16 15.60 4.82 0.28
N THR A 17 15.47 6.10 0.64
CA THR A 17 14.35 6.93 0.21
C THR A 17 14.37 7.17 -1.30
N VAL A 18 15.55 7.46 -1.87
CA VAL A 18 15.70 7.61 -3.33
C VAL A 18 15.39 6.29 -4.05
N TYR A 19 15.89 5.17 -3.54
CA TYR A 19 15.64 3.84 -4.09
C TYR A 19 14.14 3.49 -4.08
N THR A 20 13.49 3.65 -2.93
CA THR A 20 12.05 3.39 -2.79
C THR A 20 11.24 4.32 -3.68
N LEU A 21 11.58 5.61 -3.73
CA LEU A 21 10.89 6.57 -4.59
C LEU A 21 11.05 6.21 -6.07
N ASN A 22 12.25 5.86 -6.53
CA ASN A 22 12.46 5.44 -7.92
C ASN A 22 11.74 4.12 -8.27
N ASN A 23 11.58 3.23 -7.30
CA ASN A 23 10.85 1.97 -7.47
C ASN A 23 9.35 2.20 -7.64
N TYR A 24 8.74 3.16 -6.95
CA TYR A 24 7.30 3.45 -7.04
C TYR A 24 6.97 4.53 -8.07
N ALA A 25 7.87 5.50 -8.26
CA ALA A 25 7.71 6.66 -9.12
C ALA A 25 8.95 6.81 -10.02
N HIS A 26 8.80 6.63 -11.33
CA HIS A 26 9.91 6.84 -12.25
C HIS A 26 10.39 8.31 -12.21
N LEU A 27 11.50 8.58 -11.51
CA LEU A 27 12.00 9.93 -11.23
C LEU A 27 12.23 10.78 -12.49
N ARG A 28 12.58 10.15 -13.62
CA ARG A 28 12.80 10.83 -14.90
C ARG A 28 11.51 11.24 -15.62
N ARG A 29 10.40 10.56 -15.36
CA ARG A 29 9.10 10.81 -16.02
C ARG A 29 8.16 11.63 -15.14
N GLN A 30 8.33 11.55 -13.83
CA GLN A 30 7.48 12.20 -12.85
C GLN A 30 7.79 13.69 -12.73
N ARG A 31 6.75 14.49 -12.44
CA ARG A 31 6.91 15.94 -12.28
C ARG A 31 7.64 16.25 -10.97
N ALA A 32 8.66 17.11 -11.04
CA ALA A 32 9.44 17.50 -9.86
C ALA A 32 8.59 18.08 -8.72
N ILE A 33 7.49 18.78 -9.05
CA ILE A 33 6.53 19.34 -8.08
C ILE A 33 5.85 18.25 -7.22
N ILE A 34 5.86 16.99 -7.66
CA ILE A 34 5.26 15.85 -6.97
C ILE A 34 6.35 14.99 -6.32
N ALA A 35 7.43 14.73 -7.05
CA ALA A 35 8.52 13.88 -6.58
C ALA A 35 9.27 14.49 -5.37
N LEU A 36 9.59 15.80 -5.38
CA LEU A 36 10.36 16.42 -4.30
C LEU A 36 9.61 16.45 -2.96
N PRO A 37 8.33 16.87 -2.89
CA PRO A 37 7.61 16.90 -1.61
C PRO A 37 7.32 15.49 -1.09
N THR A 38 7.08 14.53 -1.98
CA THR A 38 6.97 13.11 -1.61
C THR A 38 8.28 12.60 -1.01
N PHE A 39 9.41 12.90 -1.66
CA PHE A 39 10.74 12.52 -1.18
C PHE A 39 10.99 13.00 0.25
N PHE A 40 10.80 14.30 0.51
CA PHE A 40 11.00 14.84 1.85
C PHE A 40 10.04 14.23 2.86
N GLY A 41 8.80 13.95 2.44
CA GLY A 41 7.83 13.34 3.33
C GLY A 41 8.21 11.92 3.76
N TRP A 42 8.65 11.09 2.82
CA TRP A 42 9.16 9.75 3.14
C TRP A 42 10.47 9.81 3.91
N PHE A 43 11.38 10.71 3.53
CA PHE A 43 12.68 10.86 4.19
C PHE A 43 12.52 11.17 5.68
N PHE A 44 11.73 12.20 6.04
CA PHE A 44 11.49 12.55 7.45
C PHE A 44 10.85 11.41 8.24
N SER A 45 9.97 10.64 7.60
CA SER A 45 9.29 9.53 8.24
C SER A 45 10.17 8.29 8.39
N PHE A 46 11.11 8.04 7.48
CA PHE A 46 12.08 6.96 7.62
C PHE A 46 13.22 7.32 8.59
N LEU A 47 13.53 8.61 8.75
CA LEU A 47 14.55 9.07 9.69
C LEU A 47 14.24 8.69 11.14
N ILE A 48 12.97 8.63 11.56
CA ILE A 48 12.63 8.30 12.96
C ILE A 48 13.07 6.90 13.35
N ILE A 49 13.17 5.96 12.38
CA ILE A 49 13.62 4.59 12.62
C ILE A 49 15.06 4.57 13.15
N ILE A 50 15.86 5.60 12.87
CA ILE A 50 17.25 5.72 13.33
C ILE A 50 17.40 6.77 14.42
N VAL A 51 16.82 7.95 14.23
CA VAL A 51 17.05 9.10 15.10
C VAL A 51 16.41 8.89 16.48
N LEU A 52 15.23 8.27 16.56
CA LEU A 52 14.57 8.05 17.85
C LEU A 52 15.31 7.03 18.72
N PRO A 53 15.73 5.85 18.21
CA PRO A 53 16.61 4.94 18.96
C PRO A 53 17.88 5.59 19.49
N LEU A 54 18.48 6.49 18.69
CA LEU A 54 19.66 7.22 19.08
C LEU A 54 19.38 8.21 20.21
N ASP A 55 18.29 8.99 20.13
CA ASP A 55 17.83 9.90 21.19
C ASP A 55 17.55 9.14 22.49
N VAL A 56 16.90 7.97 22.40
CA VAL A 56 16.65 7.09 23.55
C VAL A 56 17.96 6.59 24.18
N ALA A 57 18.92 6.13 23.39
CA ALA A 57 20.21 5.67 23.89
C ALA A 57 21.01 6.80 24.57
N ILE A 58 21.02 7.99 23.97
CA ILE A 58 21.65 9.19 24.55
C ILE A 58 20.97 9.58 25.86
N THR A 59 19.64 9.47 25.92
CA THR A 59 18.86 9.78 27.13
C THR A 59 19.19 8.82 28.27
N PHE A 60 19.27 7.51 28.01
CA PHE A 60 19.70 6.53 29.01
C PHE A 60 21.13 6.76 29.49
N TYR A 61 22.05 7.08 28.56
CA TYR A 61 23.41 7.45 28.91
C TYR A 61 23.47 8.66 29.85
N LYS A 62 22.70 9.71 29.59
CA LYS A 62 22.66 10.90 30.46
C LYS A 62 22.06 10.62 31.83
N LYS A 63 21.04 9.75 31.90
CA LYS A 63 20.48 9.31 33.18
C LYS A 63 21.57 8.62 34.01
N CYS A 64 22.31 7.69 33.40
CA CYS A 64 23.46 7.03 34.02
C CYS A 64 24.50 8.05 34.54
N THR A 65 24.95 8.99 33.70
CA THR A 65 25.98 9.97 34.13
C THR A 65 25.51 10.88 35.26
N THR A 66 24.21 11.19 35.30
CA THR A 66 23.62 12.06 36.33
C THR A 66 23.43 11.33 37.65
N GLU A 67 23.03 10.06 37.60
CA GLU A 67 22.97 9.18 38.77
C GLU A 67 24.38 8.99 39.36
N GLU A 68 25.39 8.73 38.52
CA GLU A 68 26.79 8.61 38.93
C GLU A 68 27.31 9.90 39.59
N PHE A 69 27.02 11.06 38.99
CA PHE A 69 27.38 12.36 39.56
C PHE A 69 26.68 12.62 40.90
N SER A 70 25.41 12.24 41.02
CA SER A 70 24.64 12.39 42.26
C SER A 70 25.20 11.50 43.37
N LEU A 71 25.58 10.26 43.05
CA LEU A 71 26.24 9.34 43.98
C LEU A 71 27.60 9.89 44.44
N LYS A 72 28.41 10.44 43.54
CA LYS A 72 29.68 11.09 43.87
C LYS A 72 29.53 12.30 44.79
N ILE A 73 28.46 13.10 44.62
CA ILE A 73 28.17 14.22 45.54
C ILE A 73 27.79 13.70 46.93
N VAL A 74 26.94 12.69 47.01
CA VAL A 74 26.52 12.10 48.30
C VAL A 74 27.73 11.51 49.02
N GLU A 75 28.58 10.76 48.33
CA GLU A 75 29.83 10.20 48.89
C GLU A 75 30.78 11.31 49.38
N LYS A 76 30.92 12.41 48.61
CA LYS A 76 31.74 13.57 49.01
C LYS A 76 31.18 14.30 50.23
N ASN A 77 29.86 14.39 50.37
CA ASN A 77 29.23 15.03 51.53
C ASN A 77 29.33 14.15 52.79
N LEU A 78 29.16 12.82 52.66
CA LEU A 78 29.34 11.88 53.76
C LEU A 78 30.80 11.84 54.25
N SER A 79 31.77 11.84 53.33
CA SER A 79 33.20 11.90 53.68
C SER A 79 33.61 13.26 54.25
N GLY A 80 32.96 14.36 53.84
CA GLY A 80 33.14 15.69 54.42
C GLY A 80 32.67 15.83 55.88
N GLU A 81 31.62 15.09 56.28
CA GLU A 81 31.16 15.04 57.69
C GLU A 81 32.03 14.12 58.56
N ILE A 82 32.55 13.03 58.00
CA ILE A 82 33.43 12.09 58.74
C ILE A 82 34.83 12.68 58.97
N ALA A 83 35.31 13.57 58.10
CA ALA A 83 36.61 14.23 58.23
C ALA A 83 36.75 15.16 59.45
N ILE A 84 35.67 15.44 60.20
CA ILE A 84 35.74 16.21 61.45
C ILE A 84 36.08 15.31 62.66
N ASN A 85 35.90 13.98 62.58
CA ASN A 85 35.96 13.12 63.79
C ASN A 85 36.90 11.91 63.77
N SER A 86 37.74 11.68 62.76
CA SER A 86 38.72 10.58 62.86
C SER A 86 39.93 10.73 61.96
N HIS A 87 41.08 11.03 62.58
CA HIS A 87 42.39 10.62 62.09
C HIS A 87 42.50 9.11 62.27
N GLU A 88 42.17 8.30 61.26
CA GLU A 88 42.74 6.96 61.13
C GLU A 88 42.62 6.46 59.70
N ASN A 89 43.76 5.98 59.18
CA ASN A 89 43.93 5.48 57.83
C ASN A 89 43.17 4.18 57.66
N ASN A 90 42.13 4.18 56.83
CA ASN A 90 41.63 2.96 56.22
C ASN A 90 41.41 3.22 54.72
N GLU A 91 42.23 2.57 53.91
CA GLU A 91 42.04 2.41 52.48
C GLU A 91 40.72 1.67 52.23
N ILE A 92 39.65 2.43 51.99
CA ILE A 92 38.45 1.90 51.37
C ILE A 92 38.76 1.77 49.88
N ASN A 93 39.11 0.55 49.46
CA ASN A 93 39.16 0.17 48.06
C ASN A 93 37.75 0.25 47.45
N SER A 94 37.33 1.45 47.03
CA SER A 94 36.11 1.70 46.24
C SER A 94 36.36 1.42 44.76
N ASN A 95 36.81 0.21 44.42
CA ASN A 95 36.92 -0.24 43.02
C ASN A 95 35.58 -0.78 42.50
N SER A 96 34.57 0.08 42.45
CA SER A 96 33.43 -0.09 41.56
C SER A 96 33.22 1.19 40.76
N THR A 97 34.15 1.49 39.87
CA THR A 97 34.02 2.57 38.90
C THR A 97 32.99 2.17 37.84
N SER A 98 31.71 2.43 38.14
CA SER A 98 30.61 2.31 37.17
C SER A 98 30.81 3.35 36.05
N PHE A 99 31.49 2.97 34.98
CA PHE A 99 31.75 3.86 33.85
C PHE A 99 30.59 3.79 32.85
N CYS A 100 29.79 4.86 32.76
CA CYS A 100 28.82 4.99 31.68
C CYS A 100 29.56 5.12 30.33
N GLU A 101 29.58 4.07 29.50
CA GLU A 101 30.20 4.14 28.16
C GLU A 101 29.36 5.02 27.22
N GLU A 102 30.00 5.94 26.49
CA GLU A 102 29.31 6.79 25.53
C GLU A 102 28.67 5.94 24.40
N PRO A 103 27.38 6.14 24.07
CA PRO A 103 26.73 5.37 23.02
C PRO A 103 27.37 5.63 21.65
N GLY A 104 27.45 4.59 20.84
CA GLY A 104 27.87 4.73 19.44
C GLY A 104 26.94 5.73 18.72
N GLY A 105 27.54 6.75 18.09
CA GLY A 105 26.77 7.79 17.40
C GLY A 105 26.32 8.95 18.28
N PHE A 106 26.86 9.11 19.51
CA PHE A 106 26.54 10.23 20.40
C PHE A 106 26.72 11.60 19.72
N ILE A 107 25.78 12.50 20.03
CA ILE A 107 25.63 13.84 19.44
C ILE A 107 25.25 14.82 20.55
N GLU A 108 25.74 16.06 20.44
CA GLU A 108 25.34 17.16 21.34
C GLU A 108 23.84 17.48 21.21
N ASP A 109 23.19 17.73 22.34
CA ASP A 109 21.76 18.05 22.47
C ASP A 109 21.29 19.13 21.52
N LYS A 110 22.09 20.18 21.35
CA LYS A 110 21.77 21.29 20.44
C LYS A 110 21.64 20.82 19.00
N LEU A 111 22.46 19.87 18.56
CA LEU A 111 22.40 19.34 17.21
C LEU A 111 21.22 18.38 17.06
N LEU A 112 21.01 17.49 18.03
CA LEU A 112 19.88 16.54 18.03
C LEU A 112 18.53 17.27 18.07
N PHE A 113 18.40 18.30 18.91
CA PHE A 113 17.21 19.15 18.98
C PHE A 113 16.95 19.92 17.67
N ARG A 114 18.01 20.46 17.03
CA ARG A 114 17.88 21.11 15.71
C ARG A 114 17.40 20.13 14.64
N LEU A 115 17.92 18.90 14.66
CA LEU A 115 17.51 17.85 13.73
C LEU A 115 16.02 17.52 13.93
N TRP A 116 15.59 17.30 15.18
CA TRP A 116 14.18 17.07 15.49
C TRP A 116 13.29 18.23 15.07
N ARG A 117 13.74 19.48 15.25
CA ARG A 117 13.01 20.66 14.82
C ARG A 117 12.79 20.68 13.30
N ILE A 118 13.79 20.27 12.51
CA ILE A 118 13.67 20.18 11.05
C ILE A 118 12.70 19.05 10.67
N VAL A 119 12.88 17.85 11.22
CA VAL A 119 12.06 16.67 10.91
C VAL A 119 10.59 16.92 11.28
N TYR A 120 10.33 17.42 12.48
CA TYR A 120 8.99 17.65 12.99
C TYR A 120 8.27 18.77 12.22
N TRP A 121 8.82 19.99 12.20
CA TRP A 121 8.14 21.11 11.53
C TRP A 121 8.09 20.94 10.01
N GLY A 122 9.11 20.29 9.43
CA GLY A 122 9.08 19.88 8.03
C GLY A 122 7.93 18.91 7.74
N SER A 123 7.74 17.89 8.59
CA SER A 123 6.61 16.95 8.46
C SER A 123 5.25 17.63 8.65
N GLN A 124 5.12 18.55 9.60
CA GLN A 124 3.88 19.32 9.80
C GLN A 124 3.55 20.20 8.59
N PHE A 125 4.54 20.94 8.07
CA PHE A 125 4.38 21.76 6.88
C PHE A 125 3.99 20.93 5.64
N LEU A 126 4.64 19.78 5.44
CA LEU A 126 4.33 18.87 4.35
C LEU A 126 2.91 18.32 4.47
N THR A 127 2.52 17.87 5.66
CA THR A 127 1.22 17.23 5.93
C THR A 127 0.04 18.19 5.78
N TRP A 128 0.16 19.40 6.32
CA TRP A 128 -0.96 20.33 6.46
C TRP A 128 -0.96 21.45 5.43
N ILE A 129 0.11 21.66 4.67
CA ILE A 129 0.16 22.76 3.69
C ILE A 129 0.56 22.23 2.33
N LEU A 130 1.79 21.75 2.17
CA LEU A 130 2.36 21.53 0.85
C LEU A 130 1.71 20.34 0.10
N LEU A 131 1.61 19.17 0.72
CA LEU A 131 1.07 17.97 0.05
C LEU A 131 -0.43 18.09 -0.28
N PRO A 132 -1.33 18.59 0.60
CA PRO A 132 -2.73 18.82 0.24
C PRO A 132 -2.93 19.82 -0.90
N MET A 133 -2.08 20.85 -0.94
CA MET A 133 -2.07 21.84 -2.03
C MET A 133 -1.67 21.22 -3.35
N ILE A 134 -0.58 20.43 -3.39
CA ILE A 134 -0.13 19.74 -4.61
C ILE A 134 -1.16 18.71 -5.06
N GLN A 135 -1.78 17.97 -4.12
CA GLN A 135 -2.82 17.00 -4.44
C GLN A 135 -4.02 17.66 -5.14
N SER A 136 -4.46 18.82 -4.63
CA SER A 136 -5.57 19.58 -5.24
C SER A 136 -5.18 20.20 -6.58
N TYR A 137 -3.91 20.63 -6.72
CA TYR A 137 -3.35 21.14 -7.97
C TYR A 137 -3.28 20.05 -9.06
N ALA A 138 -2.88 18.83 -8.71
CA ALA A 138 -2.81 17.70 -9.65
C ALA A 138 -4.19 17.26 -10.14
N LYS A 139 -5.23 17.39 -9.30
CA LYS A 139 -6.63 17.04 -9.61
C LYS A 139 -7.43 18.15 -10.30
N ALA A 140 -6.83 19.31 -10.59
CA ALA A 140 -7.50 20.46 -11.19
C ALA A 140 -7.68 20.29 -12.71
N GLY A 141 -8.89 20.55 -13.22
CA GLY A 141 -9.19 20.54 -14.67
C GLY A 141 -8.83 21.84 -15.41
N GLU A 142 -8.29 22.83 -14.69
CA GLU A 142 -7.97 24.14 -15.24
C GLU A 142 -6.83 24.07 -16.27
N PHE A 143 -6.93 24.86 -17.33
CA PHE A 143 -5.95 24.86 -18.43
C PHE A 143 -4.70 25.69 -18.10
N THR A 144 -4.79 26.66 -17.19
CA THR A 144 -3.69 27.57 -16.83
C THR A 144 -3.11 27.25 -15.46
N VAL A 145 -1.82 27.52 -15.25
CA VAL A 145 -1.14 27.34 -13.94
C VAL A 145 -1.81 28.18 -12.84
N LYS A 146 -2.14 29.44 -13.15
CA LYS A 146 -2.85 30.34 -12.23
C LYS A 146 -4.24 29.80 -11.87
N GLY A 147 -4.98 29.26 -12.85
CA GLY A 147 -6.27 28.62 -12.61
C GLY A 147 -6.17 27.41 -11.70
N ARG A 148 -5.21 26.52 -11.94
CA ARG A 148 -4.95 25.34 -11.09
C ARG A 148 -4.57 25.72 -9.67
N LEU A 149 -3.73 26.74 -9.49
CA LEU A 149 -3.33 27.22 -8.16
C LEU A 149 -4.53 27.84 -7.42
N LYS A 150 -5.33 28.67 -8.09
CA LYS A 150 -6.56 29.25 -7.51
C LYS A 150 -7.54 28.16 -7.10
N PHE A 151 -7.73 27.15 -7.94
CA PHE A 151 -8.57 25.99 -7.62
C PHE A 151 -8.04 25.22 -6.41
N ALA A 152 -6.73 24.96 -6.36
CA ALA A 152 -6.09 24.26 -5.25
C ALA A 152 -6.23 25.04 -3.93
N LEU A 153 -6.00 26.36 -3.95
CA LEU A 153 -6.18 27.23 -2.78
C LEU A 153 -7.63 27.22 -2.30
N HIS A 154 -8.58 27.44 -3.20
CA HIS A 154 -10.00 27.46 -2.84
C HIS A 154 -10.47 26.11 -2.28
N SER A 155 -10.10 25.01 -2.93
CA SER A 155 -10.48 23.67 -2.47
C SER A 155 -9.93 23.39 -1.07
N ASN A 156 -8.68 23.73 -0.78
CA ASN A 156 -8.10 23.54 0.55
C ASN A 156 -8.67 24.53 1.59
N ALA A 157 -8.95 25.78 1.20
CA ALA A 157 -9.50 26.79 2.10
C ALA A 157 -10.86 26.38 2.67
N VAL A 158 -11.70 25.68 1.90
CA VAL A 158 -12.97 25.14 2.40
C VAL A 158 -12.73 24.10 3.51
N TYR A 159 -11.82 23.14 3.29
CA TYR A 159 -11.49 22.14 4.32
C TYR A 159 -10.87 22.78 5.57
N TYR A 160 -9.94 23.73 5.41
CA TYR A 160 -9.33 24.43 6.53
C TYR A 160 -10.28 25.38 7.25
N GLY A 161 -11.29 25.91 6.56
CA GLY A 161 -12.35 26.71 7.18
C GLY A 161 -13.12 25.92 8.24
N ILE A 162 -13.39 24.64 7.99
CA ILE A 162 -14.05 23.75 8.96
C ILE A 162 -13.14 23.52 10.18
N TYR A 163 -11.87 23.19 9.98
CA TYR A 163 -10.92 23.02 11.09
C TYR A 163 -10.73 24.31 11.90
N PHE A 164 -10.68 25.46 11.23
CA PHE A 164 -10.58 26.77 11.87
C PHE A 164 -11.82 27.10 12.71
N SER A 165 -13.03 26.76 12.22
CA SER A 165 -14.27 26.88 12.99
C SER A 165 -14.25 26.02 14.26
N LEU A 166 -13.84 24.75 14.15
CA LEU A 166 -13.68 23.85 15.30
C LEU A 166 -12.66 24.37 16.31
N LEU A 167 -11.50 24.83 15.84
CA LEU A 167 -10.47 25.44 16.69
C LEU A 167 -11.00 26.69 17.39
N THR A 168 -11.78 27.52 16.70
CA THR A 168 -12.38 28.73 17.28
C THR A 168 -13.36 28.37 18.41
N PHE A 169 -14.22 27.37 18.21
CA PHE A 169 -15.12 26.88 19.26
C PHE A 169 -14.35 26.34 20.47
N LEU A 170 -13.29 25.57 20.23
CA LEU A 170 -12.41 25.06 21.29
C LEU A 170 -11.74 26.21 22.07
N LEU A 171 -11.25 27.24 21.38
CA LEU A 171 -10.66 28.41 22.01
C LEU A 171 -11.68 29.18 22.87
N ILE A 172 -12.91 29.36 22.38
CA ILE A 172 -14.00 29.97 23.16
C ILE A 172 -14.28 29.15 24.42
N TYR A 173 -14.30 27.83 24.33
CA TYR A 173 -14.45 26.94 25.49
C TYR A 173 -13.30 27.06 26.49
N ILE A 174 -12.05 27.15 26.02
CA ILE A 174 -10.88 27.30 26.90
C ILE A 174 -10.89 28.67 27.61
N VAL A 175 -11.25 29.74 26.89
CA VAL A 175 -11.40 31.08 27.47
C VAL A 175 -12.52 31.12 28.48
N SER A 176 -13.66 30.47 28.22
CA SER A 176 -14.78 30.43 29.17
C SER A 176 -14.43 29.67 30.46
N LYS A 177 -13.41 28.81 30.43
CA LYS A 177 -12.82 28.16 31.61
C LYS A 177 -11.75 29.00 32.32
N GLY A 178 -11.51 30.24 31.90
CA GLY A 178 -10.63 31.19 32.58
C GLY A 178 -9.14 31.07 32.25
N VAL A 179 -8.77 30.34 31.19
CA VAL A 179 -7.37 30.16 30.77
C VAL A 179 -6.93 31.36 29.91
N SER A 180 -5.79 31.97 30.24
CA SER A 180 -5.22 33.06 29.45
C SER A 180 -4.65 32.56 28.12
N LEU A 181 -5.11 33.16 27.02
CA LEU A 181 -4.63 32.82 25.67
C LEU A 181 -3.34 33.58 25.36
N ASN A 182 -2.21 32.94 25.61
CA ASN A 182 -0.91 33.40 25.12
C ASN A 182 -0.52 32.69 23.83
N PHE A 183 0.36 33.29 23.02
CA PHE A 183 0.89 32.66 21.80
C PHE A 183 1.55 31.29 22.09
N ALA A 184 2.21 31.16 23.24
CA ALA A 184 2.76 29.89 23.71
C ALA A 184 1.65 28.84 23.94
N SER A 185 0.56 29.24 24.59
CA SER A 185 -0.58 28.36 24.85
C SER A 185 -1.27 27.92 23.57
N LEU A 186 -1.45 28.85 22.62
CA LEU A 186 -2.01 28.55 21.30
C LEU A 186 -1.13 27.59 20.51
N LYS A 187 0.19 27.79 20.53
CA LYS A 187 1.15 26.90 19.85
C LYS A 187 1.04 25.47 20.39
N ILE A 188 1.07 25.30 21.71
CA ILE A 188 0.98 23.98 22.35
C ILE A 188 -0.37 23.32 22.04
N LEU A 189 -1.48 24.10 22.05
CA LEU A 189 -2.81 23.59 21.69
C LEU A 189 -2.85 23.03 20.26
N VAL A 190 -2.35 23.79 19.28
CA VAL A 190 -2.35 23.38 17.86
C VAL A 190 -1.47 22.16 17.64
N VAL A 191 -0.28 22.12 18.27
CA VAL A 191 0.62 20.96 18.23
C VAL A 191 -0.05 19.72 18.83
N SER A 192 -0.67 19.88 20.01
CA SER A 192 -1.38 18.82 20.71
C SER A 192 -2.53 18.27 19.87
N ALA A 193 -3.39 19.14 19.33
CA ALA A 193 -4.52 18.73 18.49
C ALA A 193 -4.07 17.97 17.22
N SER A 194 -3.03 18.45 16.54
CA SER A 194 -2.45 17.78 15.37
C SER A 194 -1.96 16.37 15.71
N ASN A 195 -1.24 16.23 16.84
CA ASN A 195 -0.72 14.94 17.29
C ASN A 195 -1.83 14.01 17.76
N THR A 196 -2.84 14.48 18.51
CA THR A 196 -3.96 13.65 18.98
C THR A 196 -4.72 13.01 17.81
N TRP A 197 -4.97 13.77 16.73
CA TRP A 197 -5.56 13.20 15.51
C TRP A 197 -4.69 12.10 14.91
N GLY A 198 -3.37 12.33 14.87
CA GLY A 198 -2.41 11.35 14.40
C GLY A 198 -2.33 10.09 15.29
N ILE A 199 -2.43 10.22 16.62
CA ILE A 199 -2.43 9.09 17.56
C ILE A 199 -3.73 8.30 17.42
N PHE A 200 -4.89 8.96 17.29
CA PHE A 200 -6.15 8.27 17.02
C PHE A 200 -6.07 7.44 15.72
N LEU A 201 -5.53 8.03 14.65
CA LEU A 201 -5.30 7.30 13.40
C LEU A 201 -4.33 6.14 13.61
N LEU A 202 -3.23 6.35 14.35
CA LEU A 202 -2.25 5.32 14.65
C LEU A 202 -2.88 4.14 15.42
N VAL A 203 -3.75 4.41 16.39
CA VAL A 203 -4.47 3.40 17.19
C VAL A 203 -5.29 2.48 16.29
N VAL A 204 -6.04 3.05 15.34
CA VAL A 204 -6.83 2.27 14.36
C VAL A 204 -5.91 1.45 13.45
N LEU A 205 -4.81 2.04 12.98
CA LEU A 205 -3.88 1.38 12.07
C LEU A 205 -3.14 0.21 12.74
N LEU A 206 -2.65 0.39 13.97
CA LEU A 206 -1.99 -0.65 14.75
C LEU A 206 -2.97 -1.74 15.18
N GLY A 207 -4.20 -1.37 15.56
CA GLY A 207 -5.25 -2.30 15.95
C GLY A 207 -5.55 -3.39 14.90
N TYR A 208 -5.40 -3.06 13.61
CA TYR A 208 -5.49 -4.03 12.52
C TYR A 208 -4.13 -4.64 12.17
N GLY A 209 -3.09 -3.81 12.04
CA GLY A 209 -1.79 -4.22 11.51
C GLY A 209 -1.04 -5.22 12.38
N LEU A 210 -1.12 -5.06 13.71
CA LEU A 210 -0.48 -5.97 14.66
C LEU A 210 -0.99 -7.41 14.53
N ILE A 211 -2.25 -7.59 14.14
CA ILE A 211 -2.87 -8.91 13.99
C ILE A 211 -2.71 -9.45 12.56
N GLU A 212 -2.97 -8.64 11.54
CA GLU A 212 -2.98 -9.14 10.17
C GLU A 212 -1.59 -9.29 9.55
N VAL A 213 -0.55 -8.56 10.00
CA VAL A 213 0.81 -8.74 9.47
C VAL A 213 1.36 -10.15 9.74
N PRO A 214 1.41 -10.66 10.99
CA PRO A 214 1.86 -12.04 11.24
C PRO A 214 1.00 -13.07 10.51
N ARG A 215 -0.33 -12.90 10.50
CA ARG A 215 -1.27 -13.78 9.79
C ARG A 215 -1.01 -13.82 8.29
N LEU A 216 -0.76 -12.67 7.67
CA LEU A 216 -0.43 -12.57 6.26
C LEU A 216 0.82 -13.39 5.94
N PHE A 217 1.91 -13.18 6.69
CA PHE A 217 3.16 -13.90 6.48
C PHE A 217 2.99 -15.40 6.67
N TRP A 218 2.20 -15.82 7.66
CA TRP A 218 1.86 -17.23 7.85
C TRP A 218 1.12 -17.80 6.63
N ARG A 219 0.06 -17.13 6.17
CA ARG A 219 -0.73 -17.54 5.00
C ARG A 219 0.11 -17.56 3.71
N MET A 220 1.03 -16.60 3.54
CA MET A 220 1.97 -16.58 2.40
C MET A 220 2.91 -17.79 2.37
N GLY A 221 3.18 -18.40 3.52
CA GLY A 221 3.95 -19.64 3.65
C GLY A 221 3.16 -20.92 3.38
N ILE A 222 1.83 -20.85 3.21
CA ILE A 222 0.99 -22.01 2.89
C ILE A 222 1.10 -22.32 1.38
N PRO A 223 1.38 -23.57 0.98
CA PRO A 223 1.40 -23.97 -0.43
C PRO A 223 0.09 -23.65 -1.14
N GLY A 224 0.16 -23.17 -2.38
CA GLY A 224 -1.02 -22.83 -3.20
C GLY A 224 -1.82 -21.58 -2.78
N TYR A 225 -1.70 -21.10 -1.52
CA TYR A 225 -2.45 -19.93 -1.03
C TYR A 225 -2.19 -18.67 -1.87
N ARG A 226 -0.91 -18.41 -2.18
CA ARG A 226 -0.50 -17.23 -2.96
C ARG A 226 -1.12 -17.23 -4.35
N LEU A 227 -1.22 -18.39 -5.00
CA LEU A 227 -1.81 -18.50 -6.33
C LEU A 227 -3.32 -18.28 -6.24
N ARG A 228 -4.00 -18.96 -5.31
CA ARG A 228 -5.43 -18.84 -5.10
C ARG A 228 -5.86 -17.40 -4.80
N ARG A 229 -5.12 -16.73 -3.91
CA ARG A 229 -5.33 -15.30 -3.61
C ARG A 229 -5.12 -14.42 -4.84
N THR A 230 -4.14 -14.74 -5.68
CA THR A 230 -3.89 -13.97 -6.91
C THR A 230 -5.04 -14.12 -7.91
N TYR A 231 -5.62 -15.32 -8.05
CA TYR A 231 -6.84 -15.50 -8.87
C TYR A 231 -8.02 -14.68 -8.35
N PHE A 232 -8.24 -14.70 -7.03
CA PHE A 232 -9.27 -13.88 -6.40
C PHE A 232 -9.05 -12.37 -6.64
N GLU A 233 -7.81 -11.88 -6.48
CA GLU A 233 -7.46 -10.48 -6.75
C GLU A 233 -7.68 -10.10 -8.24
N ILE A 234 -7.44 -11.02 -9.18
CA ILE A 234 -7.68 -10.82 -10.62
C ILE A 234 -9.17 -10.70 -10.90
N ASP A 235 -9.99 -11.57 -10.33
CA ASP A 235 -11.45 -11.53 -10.50
C ASP A 235 -12.02 -10.19 -10.01
N LYS A 236 -11.64 -9.76 -8.80
CA LYS A 236 -12.03 -8.45 -8.25
C LYS A 236 -11.57 -7.28 -9.11
N LEU A 237 -10.33 -7.32 -9.62
CA LEU A 237 -9.81 -6.27 -10.47
C LEU A 237 -10.49 -6.24 -11.84
N SER A 238 -11.00 -7.37 -12.33
CA SER A 238 -11.68 -7.45 -13.63
C SER A 238 -12.89 -6.52 -13.70
N SER A 239 -13.68 -6.45 -12.61
CA SER A 239 -14.83 -5.55 -12.51
C SER A 239 -14.41 -4.07 -12.55
N GLU A 240 -13.39 -3.68 -11.76
CA GLU A 240 -12.86 -2.31 -11.77
C GLU A 240 -12.25 -1.93 -13.13
N LYS A 241 -11.61 -2.89 -13.79
CA LYS A 241 -11.03 -2.70 -15.13
C LYS A 241 -12.14 -2.41 -16.15
N ASN A 242 -13.19 -3.22 -16.18
CA ASN A 242 -14.32 -3.02 -17.08
C ASN A 242 -15.01 -1.67 -16.82
N GLU A 243 -15.24 -1.30 -15.56
CA GLU A 243 -15.79 0.01 -15.20
C GLU A 243 -14.89 1.17 -15.67
N SER A 244 -13.56 1.02 -15.55
CA SER A 244 -12.61 2.03 -16.02
C SER A 244 -12.59 2.19 -17.53
N GLU A 245 -12.77 1.08 -18.27
CA GLU A 245 -12.89 1.07 -19.73
C GLU A 245 -14.19 1.77 -20.17
N ASP A 246 -15.30 1.48 -19.51
CA ASP A 246 -16.58 2.14 -19.73
C ASP A 246 -16.53 3.66 -19.46
N ALA A 247 -15.93 4.07 -18.34
CA ALA A 247 -15.78 5.48 -18.00
C ALA A 247 -14.88 6.22 -19.01
N LEU A 248 -13.86 5.54 -19.54
CA LEU A 248 -13.00 6.07 -20.59
C LEU A 248 -13.74 6.23 -21.91
N LEU A 249 -14.53 5.22 -22.30
CA LEU A 249 -15.39 5.27 -23.49
C LEU A 249 -16.41 6.40 -23.41
N GLU A 250 -17.06 6.59 -22.24
CA GLU A 250 -17.99 7.71 -22.02
C GLU A 250 -17.29 9.05 -22.20
N ALA A 251 -16.13 9.23 -21.56
CA ALA A 251 -15.36 10.48 -21.66
C ALA A 251 -14.84 10.74 -23.09
N TYR A 252 -14.46 9.69 -23.82
CA TYR A 252 -14.05 9.77 -25.22
C TYR A 252 -15.21 10.19 -26.12
N ASN A 253 -16.37 9.55 -25.98
CA ASN A 253 -17.57 9.87 -26.77
C ASN A 253 -18.06 11.30 -26.50
N GLU A 254 -18.07 11.74 -25.25
CA GLU A 254 -18.41 13.12 -24.87
C GLU A 254 -17.43 14.14 -25.47
N THR A 255 -16.13 13.82 -25.46
CA THR A 255 -15.10 14.66 -26.08
C THR A 255 -15.26 14.73 -27.60
N LYS A 256 -15.53 13.59 -28.26
CA LYS A 256 -15.77 13.52 -29.70
C LYS A 256 -17.02 14.29 -30.11
N TYR A 257 -18.10 14.18 -29.32
CA TYR A 257 -19.32 14.96 -29.51
C TYR A 257 -19.05 16.47 -29.42
N ALA A 258 -18.40 16.92 -28.34
CA ALA A 258 -18.05 18.32 -28.15
C ALA A 258 -17.12 18.85 -29.26
N LEU A 259 -16.16 18.03 -29.72
CA LEU A 259 -15.24 18.38 -30.81
C LEU A 259 -15.98 18.51 -32.15
N ASN A 260 -16.95 17.65 -32.43
CA ASN A 260 -17.79 17.74 -33.62
C ASN A 260 -18.68 18.99 -33.60
N LEU A 261 -19.27 19.31 -32.45
CA LEU A 261 -20.12 20.49 -32.28
C LEU A 261 -19.32 21.80 -32.45
N LEU A 262 -18.09 21.82 -31.94
CA LEU A 262 -17.16 22.96 -32.04
C LEU A 262 -16.34 22.98 -33.35
N LYS A 263 -16.60 22.08 -34.31
CA LYS A 263 -15.82 21.95 -35.55
C LYS A 263 -15.78 23.25 -36.37
N ASN A 264 -16.91 23.94 -36.42
CA ASN A 264 -17.06 25.19 -37.18
C ASN A 264 -16.82 26.45 -36.33
N SER A 265 -16.81 26.31 -35.00
CA SER A 265 -16.53 27.41 -34.08
C SER A 265 -15.05 27.82 -34.16
N ARG A 266 -14.81 29.14 -34.20
CA ARG A 266 -13.48 29.74 -34.09
C ARG A 266 -13.36 30.36 -32.70
N GLY A 267 -12.33 30.02 -31.93
CA GLY A 267 -12.11 30.62 -30.61
C GLY A 267 -11.42 29.71 -29.58
N GLU A 268 -11.24 30.23 -28.38
CA GLU A 268 -10.51 29.60 -27.27
C GLU A 268 -11.11 28.23 -26.86
N ALA A 269 -12.43 28.07 -26.95
CA ALA A 269 -13.12 26.81 -26.65
C ALA A 269 -12.66 25.64 -27.53
N ARG A 270 -12.37 25.90 -28.81
CA ARG A 270 -11.88 24.89 -29.75
C ARG A 270 -10.45 24.46 -29.44
N GLU A 271 -9.58 25.38 -29.05
CA GLU A 271 -8.22 25.02 -28.63
C GLU A 271 -8.25 24.21 -27.34
N LYS A 272 -9.12 24.57 -26.39
CA LYS A 272 -9.32 23.81 -25.15
C LYS A 272 -9.81 22.39 -25.41
N ILE A 273 -10.83 22.19 -26.25
CA ILE A 273 -11.31 20.82 -26.57
C ILE A 273 -10.26 20.01 -27.36
N ARG A 274 -9.44 20.68 -28.20
CA ARG A 274 -8.31 20.04 -28.88
C ARG A 274 -7.25 19.57 -27.88
N GLN A 275 -6.93 20.39 -26.87
CA GLN A 275 -6.04 19.99 -25.78
C GLN A 275 -6.59 18.84 -24.93
N ILE A 276 -7.92 18.74 -24.78
CA ILE A 276 -8.56 17.58 -24.13
C ILE A 276 -8.37 16.33 -24.99
N SER A 277 -8.64 16.43 -26.30
CA SER A 277 -8.54 15.31 -27.24
C SER A 277 -7.14 14.69 -27.32
N THR A 278 -6.07 15.49 -27.22
CA THR A 278 -4.69 14.97 -27.23
C THR A 278 -4.32 14.12 -26.01
N LYS A 279 -5.16 14.07 -24.97
CA LYS A 279 -4.95 13.18 -23.82
C LYS A 279 -5.25 11.71 -24.13
N PHE A 280 -6.01 11.43 -25.17
CA PHE A 280 -6.23 10.07 -25.64
C PHE A 280 -5.05 9.67 -26.54
N SER A 281 -4.21 8.73 -26.07
CA SER A 281 -3.13 8.17 -26.90
C SER A 281 -3.71 7.42 -28.12
N ASN A 282 -2.93 7.31 -29.19
CA ASN A 282 -3.30 6.52 -30.36
C ASN A 282 -3.56 5.05 -29.99
N ASP A 283 -2.81 4.50 -29.03
CA ASP A 283 -3.00 3.12 -28.55
C ASP A 283 -4.35 2.93 -27.86
N ILE A 284 -4.78 3.93 -27.07
CA ILE A 284 -6.10 3.94 -26.41
C ILE A 284 -7.20 3.99 -27.47
N THR A 285 -7.03 4.84 -28.48
CA THR A 285 -8.00 5.02 -29.55
C THR A 285 -8.17 3.75 -30.38
N ASN A 286 -7.08 3.04 -30.67
CA ASN A 286 -7.11 1.76 -31.36
C ASN A 286 -7.75 0.65 -30.51
N GLY A 287 -7.44 0.61 -29.21
CA GLY A 287 -8.07 -0.33 -28.27
C GLY A 287 -9.58 -0.12 -28.17
N ILE A 288 -10.02 1.13 -28.00
CA ILE A 288 -11.43 1.54 -28.01
C ILE A 288 -12.11 1.18 -29.34
N LEU A 289 -11.45 1.42 -30.48
CA LEU A 289 -12.01 1.08 -31.78
C LEU A 289 -12.19 -0.43 -31.95
N THR A 290 -11.30 -1.23 -31.36
CA THR A 290 -11.36 -2.69 -31.40
C THR A 290 -12.50 -3.22 -30.53
N SER A 291 -12.65 -2.72 -29.30
CA SER A 291 -13.78 -3.11 -28.42
C SER A 291 -15.13 -2.73 -29.01
N LEU A 292 -15.25 -1.51 -29.57
CA LEU A 292 -16.45 -1.09 -30.30
C LEU A 292 -16.72 -1.94 -31.54
N ARG A 293 -15.71 -2.54 -32.17
CA ARG A 293 -15.89 -3.40 -33.35
C ARG A 293 -16.32 -4.81 -32.95
N GLU A 294 -15.74 -5.37 -31.89
CA GLU A 294 -16.13 -6.67 -31.34
C GLU A 294 -17.57 -6.67 -30.81
N ASP A 295 -18.01 -5.58 -30.18
CA ASP A 295 -19.41 -5.43 -29.73
C ASP A 295 -20.40 -5.31 -30.90
N ASN A 296 -20.01 -4.62 -31.98
CA ASN A 296 -20.84 -4.46 -33.18
C ASN A 296 -20.96 -5.76 -34.02
N GLU A 297 -20.01 -6.68 -33.91
CA GLU A 297 -20.08 -7.99 -34.57
C GLU A 297 -20.89 -9.02 -33.74
N GLY A 298 -21.11 -8.77 -32.44
CA GLY A 298 -21.78 -9.68 -31.51
C GLY A 298 -23.24 -9.40 -31.18
N ASN A 299 -23.76 -8.17 -31.29
CA ASN A 299 -25.17 -7.87 -30.99
C ASN A 299 -25.65 -6.52 -31.57
N ASN A 300 -26.64 -6.56 -32.47
CA ASN A 300 -27.43 -5.40 -32.91
C ASN A 300 -28.43 -4.91 -31.84
N SER A 301 -28.06 -4.86 -30.56
CA SER A 301 -29.00 -4.56 -29.46
C SER A 301 -28.46 -3.61 -28.38
N PHE A 302 -27.52 -2.72 -28.71
CA PHE A 302 -27.10 -1.64 -27.80
C PHE A 302 -27.71 -0.27 -28.15
N THR A 303 -29.03 -0.23 -28.37
CA THR A 303 -29.82 1.03 -28.36
C THR A 303 -30.55 1.16 -27.02
N GLY A 304 -29.79 1.21 -25.92
CA GLY A 304 -30.37 1.24 -24.57
C GLY A 304 -29.59 2.06 -23.53
N ARG A 305 -28.49 2.74 -23.89
CA ARG A 305 -27.84 3.67 -22.96
C ARG A 305 -28.70 4.92 -22.85
N SER A 306 -29.30 5.11 -21.67
CA SER A 306 -30.08 6.29 -21.26
C SER A 306 -29.52 7.56 -21.92
N ARG A 307 -30.30 8.14 -22.84
CA ARG A 307 -29.99 9.37 -23.56
C ARG A 307 -30.00 10.50 -22.53
N LYS A 308 -28.91 10.69 -21.77
CA LYS A 308 -28.67 11.94 -21.05
C LYS A 308 -28.86 13.06 -22.08
N ALA A 309 -29.66 14.06 -21.75
CA ALA A 309 -29.88 15.22 -22.61
C ALA A 309 -28.51 15.74 -23.07
N GLN A 310 -28.24 15.64 -24.37
CA GLN A 310 -26.94 16.04 -24.90
C GLN A 310 -26.80 17.56 -24.75
N PRO A 311 -25.66 18.06 -24.25
CA PRO A 311 -25.47 19.47 -24.05
C PRO A 311 -25.43 20.20 -25.40
N ASP A 312 -26.11 21.34 -25.46
CA ASP A 312 -26.18 22.23 -26.61
C ASP A 312 -24.88 23.02 -26.83
N LEU A 313 -24.78 23.69 -27.99
CA LEU A 313 -23.54 24.40 -28.40
C LEU A 313 -23.13 25.50 -27.42
N GLU A 314 -24.08 26.21 -26.82
CA GLU A 314 -23.78 27.27 -25.86
C GLU A 314 -23.18 26.68 -24.59
N THR A 315 -23.79 25.64 -24.03
CA THR A 315 -23.27 24.93 -22.85
C THR A 315 -21.88 24.34 -23.09
N VAL A 316 -21.64 23.71 -24.25
CA VAL A 316 -20.33 23.13 -24.59
C VAL A 316 -19.25 24.20 -24.75
N SER A 317 -19.63 25.40 -25.22
CA SER A 317 -18.70 26.52 -25.41
C SER A 317 -18.30 27.19 -24.08
N GLN A 318 -19.05 26.96 -23.00
CA GLN A 318 -18.73 27.53 -21.69
C GLN A 318 -17.42 26.97 -21.11
N ASN A 319 -16.59 27.85 -20.57
CA ASN A 319 -15.32 27.46 -19.95
C ASN A 319 -15.53 26.49 -18.76
N ALA A 320 -16.61 26.65 -17.99
CA ALA A 320 -16.94 25.77 -16.87
C ALA A 320 -17.20 24.32 -17.32
N TYR A 321 -17.91 24.14 -18.43
CA TYR A 321 -18.15 22.83 -19.04
C TYR A 321 -16.82 22.21 -19.50
N LEU A 322 -16.00 22.96 -20.23
CA LEU A 322 -14.71 22.47 -20.73
C LEU A 322 -13.74 22.09 -19.60
N VAL A 323 -13.72 22.86 -18.50
CA VAL A 323 -12.92 22.52 -17.30
C VAL A 323 -13.45 21.25 -16.63
N LYS A 324 -14.77 21.07 -16.53
CA LYS A 324 -15.38 19.86 -15.98
C LYS A 324 -15.09 18.63 -16.85
N LEU A 325 -15.21 18.76 -18.17
CA LEU A 325 -14.90 17.72 -19.14
C LEU A 325 -13.42 17.36 -19.10
N HIS A 326 -12.52 18.35 -19.09
CA HIS A 326 -11.08 18.11 -18.97
C HIS A 326 -10.74 17.35 -17.68
N ARG A 327 -11.35 17.72 -16.55
CA ARG A 327 -11.20 17.01 -15.28
C ARG A 327 -11.71 15.56 -15.36
N LYS A 328 -12.84 15.33 -16.03
CA LYS A 328 -13.40 13.99 -16.26
C LYS A 328 -12.45 13.13 -17.10
N VAL A 329 -11.94 13.67 -18.21
CA VAL A 329 -10.99 12.99 -19.11
C VAL A 329 -9.68 12.66 -18.40
N ILE A 330 -9.08 13.61 -17.67
CA ILE A 330 -7.86 13.35 -16.89
C ILE A 330 -8.06 12.16 -15.94
N ARG A 331 -9.17 12.14 -15.18
CA ARG A 331 -9.46 11.07 -14.23
C ARG A 331 -9.70 9.73 -14.92
N ALA A 332 -10.47 9.71 -16.01
CA ALA A 332 -10.78 8.48 -16.74
C ALA A 332 -9.51 7.85 -17.34
N VAL A 333 -8.68 8.66 -18.01
CA VAL A 333 -7.40 8.21 -18.60
C VAL A 333 -6.44 7.70 -17.51
N GLN A 334 -6.29 8.42 -16.40
CA GLN A 334 -5.45 7.98 -15.28
C GLN A 334 -5.94 6.66 -14.67
N THR A 335 -7.24 6.53 -14.47
CA THR A 335 -7.86 5.35 -13.85
C THR A 335 -7.72 4.12 -14.76
N PHE A 336 -7.99 4.27 -16.06
CA PHE A 336 -7.80 3.20 -17.04
C PHE A 336 -6.35 2.74 -17.09
N HIS A 337 -5.39 3.66 -17.22
CA HIS A 337 -3.97 3.30 -17.23
C HIS A 337 -3.58 2.56 -15.95
N ARG A 338 -4.02 3.02 -14.78
CA ARG A 338 -3.77 2.35 -13.50
C ARG A 338 -4.32 0.92 -13.50
N CYS A 339 -5.60 0.74 -13.81
CA CYS A 339 -6.24 -0.57 -13.83
C CYS A 339 -5.56 -1.52 -14.83
N GLN A 340 -5.18 -1.02 -16.01
CA GLN A 340 -4.48 -1.82 -17.03
C GLN A 340 -3.10 -2.27 -16.57
N ILE A 341 -2.35 -1.41 -15.87
CA ILE A 341 -1.04 -1.75 -15.35
C ILE A 341 -1.16 -2.79 -14.22
N GLN A 342 -2.10 -2.59 -13.31
CA GLN A 342 -2.37 -3.51 -12.22
C GLN A 342 -2.81 -4.88 -12.75
N TRP A 343 -3.64 -4.90 -13.79
CA TRP A 343 -4.06 -6.11 -14.49
C TRP A 343 -2.86 -6.90 -15.00
N ASN A 344 -1.98 -6.22 -15.74
CA ASN A 344 -0.77 -6.85 -16.29
C ASN A 344 0.16 -7.36 -15.18
N SER A 345 0.34 -6.61 -14.09
CA SER A 345 1.20 -7.03 -12.97
C SER A 345 0.64 -8.23 -12.21
N LEU A 346 -0.68 -8.31 -12.03
CA LEU A 346 -1.33 -9.47 -11.41
C LEU A 346 -1.28 -10.70 -12.32
N LEU A 347 -1.46 -10.54 -13.64
CA LEU A 347 -1.28 -11.63 -14.60
C LEU A 347 0.16 -12.15 -14.63
N GLU A 348 1.15 -11.26 -14.61
CA GLU A 348 2.56 -11.65 -14.52
C GLU A 348 2.83 -12.48 -13.25
N LYS A 349 2.27 -12.03 -12.12
CA LYS A 349 2.33 -12.73 -10.84
C LYS A 349 1.60 -14.08 -10.87
N SER A 350 0.44 -14.19 -11.52
CA SER A 350 -0.29 -15.46 -11.62
C SER A 350 0.47 -16.46 -12.49
N PHE A 351 0.98 -16.05 -13.64
CA PHE A 351 1.81 -16.90 -14.50
C PHE A 351 3.06 -17.41 -13.75
N TYR A 352 3.76 -16.52 -13.04
CA TYR A 352 4.89 -16.89 -12.18
C TYR A 352 4.49 -17.97 -11.16
N LEU A 353 3.35 -17.81 -10.50
CA LEU A 353 2.90 -18.72 -9.45
C LEU A 353 2.42 -20.07 -10.01
N GLU A 354 1.74 -20.07 -11.17
CA GLU A 354 1.37 -21.30 -11.89
C GLU A 354 2.61 -22.10 -12.28
N ASP A 355 3.63 -21.42 -12.78
CA ASP A 355 4.87 -22.05 -13.22
C ASP A 355 5.66 -22.63 -12.04
N VAL A 356 5.66 -21.95 -10.87
CA VAL A 356 6.22 -22.47 -9.61
C VAL A 356 5.50 -23.75 -9.17
N GLU A 357 4.17 -23.76 -9.21
CA GLU A 357 3.38 -24.95 -8.84
C GLU A 357 3.62 -26.12 -9.81
N LEU A 358 3.69 -25.84 -11.12
CA LEU A 358 4.06 -26.82 -12.14
C LEU A 358 5.47 -27.37 -11.89
N SER A 359 6.42 -26.52 -11.55
CA SER A 359 7.80 -26.93 -11.26
C SER A 359 7.88 -27.84 -10.04
N GLU A 360 7.12 -27.53 -8.98
CA GLU A 360 7.05 -28.38 -7.79
C GLU A 360 6.49 -29.77 -8.12
N ARG A 361 5.49 -29.85 -9.01
CA ARG A 361 4.91 -31.13 -9.48
C ARG A 361 5.86 -31.93 -10.37
N MET A 362 6.58 -31.26 -11.27
CA MET A 362 7.49 -31.90 -12.22
C MET A 362 8.90 -32.16 -11.67
N GLY A 363 9.25 -31.55 -10.54
CA GLY A 363 10.60 -31.59 -9.95
C GLY A 363 11.68 -30.87 -10.78
N LYS A 364 11.28 -30.12 -11.81
CA LYS A 364 12.15 -29.43 -12.77
C LYS A 364 11.47 -28.15 -13.25
N ILE A 365 12.25 -27.15 -13.66
CA ILE A 365 11.72 -25.91 -14.23
C ILE A 365 11.17 -26.21 -15.65
N PRO A 366 9.90 -25.89 -15.98
CA PRO A 366 9.33 -26.14 -17.29
C PRO A 366 10.01 -25.30 -18.38
N LYS A 367 10.13 -25.85 -19.60
CA LYS A 367 10.61 -25.08 -20.77
C LYS A 367 9.76 -23.82 -21.06
N GLN A 368 8.48 -23.86 -20.70
CA GLN A 368 7.57 -22.73 -20.85
C GLN A 368 7.98 -21.52 -19.98
N TRP A 369 8.64 -21.78 -18.85
CA TRP A 369 9.22 -20.77 -17.96
C TRP A 369 10.25 -19.88 -18.70
N THR A 370 10.88 -20.39 -19.78
CA THR A 370 11.86 -19.67 -20.59
C THR A 370 11.33 -19.18 -21.95
N THR A 371 10.08 -19.52 -22.31
CA THR A 371 9.52 -19.30 -23.67
C THR A 371 8.86 -17.92 -23.83
N PHE A 372 8.60 -17.18 -22.75
CA PHE A 372 8.11 -15.80 -22.88
C PHE A 372 9.22 -14.90 -23.48
N THR A 373 8.92 -14.32 -24.63
CA THR A 373 9.79 -13.45 -25.45
C THR A 373 10.44 -12.36 -24.59
N GLU A 374 11.67 -11.93 -24.89
CA GLU A 374 12.42 -10.90 -24.12
C GLU A 374 11.64 -9.62 -23.79
N LYS A 375 10.62 -9.25 -24.60
CA LYS A 375 9.74 -8.10 -24.34
C LYS A 375 8.70 -8.33 -23.24
N ASN A 376 8.37 -9.59 -22.93
CA ASN A 376 7.34 -10.02 -21.97
C ASN A 376 7.89 -10.92 -20.86
N LYS A 377 9.22 -11.06 -20.73
CA LYS A 377 9.81 -11.79 -19.60
C LYS A 377 9.38 -11.12 -18.30
N PRO A 378 8.75 -11.87 -17.37
CA PRO A 378 8.50 -11.35 -16.05
C PRO A 378 9.81 -10.85 -15.43
N LYS A 379 9.80 -9.71 -14.76
CA LYS A 379 11.03 -9.08 -14.19
C LYS A 379 11.74 -9.98 -13.17
N PHE A 380 11.06 -11.02 -12.70
CA PHE A 380 11.57 -12.03 -11.78
C PHE A 380 12.50 -13.08 -12.42
N TYR A 381 12.62 -13.12 -13.76
CA TYR A 381 13.22 -14.25 -14.49
C TYR A 381 14.41 -13.91 -15.40
N GLY A 382 15.03 -12.75 -15.22
CA GLY A 382 16.27 -12.39 -15.92
C GLY A 382 17.42 -12.11 -14.96
N PRO A 383 18.69 -12.20 -15.40
CA PRO A 383 19.80 -11.61 -14.67
C PRO A 383 19.42 -10.16 -14.38
N SER A 384 19.40 -9.81 -13.09
CA SER A 384 19.05 -8.47 -12.64
C SER A 384 19.97 -7.48 -13.36
N ARG A 385 19.46 -6.72 -14.34
CA ARG A 385 20.19 -5.59 -14.93
C ARG A 385 20.29 -4.49 -13.89
N PHE A 386 21.24 -4.63 -12.97
CA PHE A 386 21.62 -3.56 -12.06
C PHE A 386 22.63 -2.67 -12.81
N GLY A 387 22.16 -1.54 -13.35
CA GLY A 387 23.05 -0.53 -13.94
C GLY A 387 23.87 -0.96 -15.16
N GLY A 388 23.37 -1.90 -15.98
CA GLY A 388 24.07 -2.35 -17.19
C GLY A 388 25.13 -3.45 -16.96
N PHE A 389 25.27 -3.94 -15.73
CA PHE A 389 26.07 -5.13 -15.44
C PHE A 389 25.19 -6.39 -15.56
N GLU A 390 25.56 -7.32 -16.43
CA GLU A 390 24.93 -8.63 -16.50
C GLU A 390 25.47 -9.50 -15.36
N LEU A 391 24.71 -9.64 -14.27
CA LEU A 391 25.04 -10.63 -13.27
C LEU A 391 24.95 -12.04 -13.90
N PRO A 392 25.84 -12.97 -13.52
CA PRO A 392 25.76 -14.36 -13.99
C PRO A 392 24.38 -14.95 -13.68
N ALA A 393 23.79 -15.65 -14.64
CA ALA A 393 22.53 -16.34 -14.43
C ALA A 393 22.68 -17.35 -13.28
N ILE A 394 21.85 -17.22 -12.25
CA ILE A 394 21.83 -18.13 -11.10
C ILE A 394 21.56 -19.56 -11.62
N PRO A 395 22.32 -20.59 -11.21
CA PRO A 395 22.08 -21.97 -11.62
C PRO A 395 20.62 -22.41 -11.42
N GLU A 396 20.05 -23.14 -12.38
CA GLU A 396 18.63 -23.56 -12.38
C GLU A 396 18.23 -24.30 -11.09
N LYS A 397 19.14 -25.13 -10.53
CA LYS A 397 18.92 -25.83 -9.26
C LYS A 397 18.71 -24.88 -8.08
N ILE A 398 19.47 -23.78 -8.04
CA ILE A 398 19.38 -22.77 -6.98
C ILE A 398 18.08 -21.97 -7.13
N GLN A 399 17.71 -21.62 -8.37
CA GLN A 399 16.44 -20.94 -8.64
C GLN A 399 15.25 -21.81 -8.23
N PHE A 400 15.27 -23.10 -8.59
CA PHE A 400 14.25 -24.07 -8.20
C PHE A 400 14.11 -24.14 -6.67
N PHE A 401 15.22 -24.33 -5.96
CA PHE A 401 15.21 -24.47 -4.51
C PHE A 401 14.76 -23.17 -3.80
N TRP A 402 15.19 -22.02 -4.29
CA TRP A 402 14.77 -20.71 -3.79
C TRP A 402 13.26 -20.50 -3.94
N HIS A 403 12.72 -20.70 -5.14
CA HIS A 403 11.32 -20.40 -5.44
C HIS A 403 10.34 -21.43 -4.89
N CYS A 404 10.69 -22.71 -4.90
CA CYS A 404 9.78 -23.77 -4.48
C CYS A 404 9.83 -24.03 -2.96
N LYS A 405 11.01 -23.94 -2.32
CA LYS A 405 11.17 -24.36 -0.91
C LYS A 405 11.61 -23.24 0.04
N ILE A 406 12.73 -22.55 -0.22
CA ILE A 406 13.28 -21.55 0.74
C ILE A 406 12.27 -20.42 1.00
N LYS A 407 11.71 -19.85 -0.07
CA LYS A 407 10.82 -18.68 0.03
C LYS A 407 9.60 -18.93 0.93
N GLN A 408 9.02 -20.13 0.88
CA GLN A 408 7.88 -20.49 1.72
C GLN A 408 8.28 -20.59 3.20
N GLN A 409 9.41 -21.22 3.50
CA GLN A 409 9.90 -21.36 4.87
C GLN A 409 10.32 -20.01 5.46
N LEU A 410 10.92 -19.14 4.66
CA LEU A 410 11.25 -17.78 5.05
C LEU A 410 10.01 -17.01 5.51
N PHE A 411 8.89 -17.10 4.77
CA PHE A 411 7.63 -16.46 5.19
C PHE A 411 7.10 -17.00 6.52
N LYS A 412 7.19 -18.32 6.76
CA LYS A 412 6.79 -18.91 8.05
C LYS A 412 7.69 -18.46 9.20
N PHE A 413 9.00 -18.41 8.98
CA PHE A 413 9.96 -17.90 9.97
C PHE A 413 9.67 -16.43 10.31
N LEU A 414 9.46 -15.58 9.30
CA LEU A 414 9.08 -14.18 9.52
C LEU A 414 7.73 -14.06 10.25
N ALA A 415 6.77 -14.94 9.95
CA ALA A 415 5.49 -14.94 10.66
C ALA A 415 5.65 -15.22 12.15
N ILE A 416 6.49 -16.19 12.53
CA ILE A 416 6.80 -16.50 13.93
C ILE A 416 7.49 -15.31 14.58
N LEU A 417 8.51 -14.74 13.93
CA LEU A 417 9.23 -13.57 14.43
C LEU A 417 8.28 -12.38 14.67
N PHE A 418 7.40 -12.09 13.70
CA PHE A 418 6.41 -11.02 13.83
C PHE A 418 5.39 -11.31 14.92
N THR A 419 4.96 -12.57 15.10
CA THR A 419 4.05 -12.94 16.20
C THR A 419 4.67 -12.69 17.58
N ILE A 420 5.98 -12.97 17.73
CA ILE A 420 6.72 -12.66 18.97
C ILE A 420 6.75 -11.15 19.20
N MET A 421 7.08 -10.37 18.16
CA MET A 421 7.09 -8.91 18.25
C MET A 421 5.69 -8.32 18.54
N THR A 422 4.63 -8.84 17.93
CA THR A 422 3.24 -8.46 18.22
C THR A 422 2.94 -8.67 19.70
N THR A 423 3.30 -9.83 20.24
CA THR A 423 2.99 -10.19 21.63
C THR A 423 3.73 -9.27 22.59
N LEU A 424 5.02 -8.99 22.32
CA LEU A 424 5.83 -8.05 23.10
C LEU A 424 5.20 -6.65 23.12
N ILE A 425 4.82 -6.13 21.95
CA ILE A 425 4.24 -4.79 21.82
C ILE A 425 2.86 -4.72 22.46
N LEU A 426 1.97 -5.67 22.18
CA LEU A 426 0.63 -5.70 22.78
C LEU A 426 0.69 -5.75 24.29
N TRP A 427 1.58 -6.56 24.86
CA TRP A 427 1.77 -6.58 26.31
C TRP A 427 2.27 -5.22 26.83
N SER A 428 3.20 -4.59 26.12
CA SER A 428 3.77 -3.29 26.49
C SER A 428 2.71 -2.17 26.41
N GLU A 429 1.80 -2.22 25.44
CA GLU A 429 0.65 -1.32 25.30
C GLU A 429 -0.39 -1.56 26.41
N CYS A 430 -0.71 -2.82 26.74
CA CYS A 430 -1.62 -3.17 27.82
C CYS A 430 -1.16 -2.68 29.20
N THR A 431 0.15 -2.61 29.41
CA THR A 431 0.77 -2.32 30.72
C THR A 431 1.39 -0.93 30.78
N PHE A 432 1.30 -0.17 29.69
CA PHE A 432 1.89 1.14 29.52
C PHE A 432 1.55 2.13 30.64
N PHE A 433 0.30 2.13 31.12
CA PHE A 433 -0.17 3.06 32.16
C PHE A 433 0.32 2.71 33.58
N ILE A 434 0.91 1.53 33.79
CA ILE A 434 1.44 1.10 35.10
C ILE A 434 2.93 1.38 35.14
N SER A 435 3.31 2.50 35.75
CA SER A 435 4.72 2.91 35.86
C SER A 435 5.46 2.26 37.05
N SER A 436 4.73 1.80 38.08
CA SER A 436 5.30 1.10 39.24
C SER A 436 4.35 -0.01 39.73
N PRO A 437 4.75 -1.31 39.63
CA PRO A 437 5.97 -1.86 39.05
C PRO A 437 6.05 -1.73 37.52
N GLN A 438 7.26 -1.73 36.95
CA GLN A 438 7.47 -1.70 35.49
C GLN A 438 7.01 -3.03 34.86
N LEU A 439 5.80 -3.06 34.28
CA LEU A 439 5.22 -4.27 33.68
C LEU A 439 5.37 -4.35 32.16
N SER A 440 5.70 -3.23 31.50
CA SER A 440 5.93 -3.17 30.05
C SER A 440 7.18 -3.99 29.68
N LEU A 441 7.01 -4.98 28.80
CA LEU A 441 8.11 -5.83 28.34
C LEU A 441 9.15 -5.02 27.55
N ALA A 442 8.71 -4.05 26.75
CA ALA A 442 9.60 -3.13 26.04
C ALA A 442 10.41 -2.28 27.04
N ALA A 443 9.75 -1.73 28.06
CA ALA A 443 10.44 -0.96 29.10
C ALA A 443 11.44 -1.81 29.88
N LEU A 444 11.05 -3.02 30.29
CA LEU A 444 11.90 -3.98 31.01
C LEU A 444 13.15 -4.36 30.19
N LEU A 445 12.96 -4.64 28.90
CA LEU A 445 14.07 -5.00 28.00
C LEU A 445 15.07 -3.85 27.87
N LEU A 446 14.61 -2.62 27.61
CA LEU A 446 15.52 -1.48 27.41
C LEU A 446 16.16 -1.00 28.72
N HIS A 447 15.41 -0.91 29.81
CA HIS A 447 15.96 -0.53 31.10
C HIS A 447 16.94 -1.59 31.63
N GLY A 448 16.67 -2.88 31.39
CA GLY A 448 17.59 -3.97 31.71
C GLY A 448 18.91 -3.86 30.95
N LEU A 449 18.87 -3.57 29.65
CA LEU A 449 20.08 -3.31 28.86
C LEU A 449 20.80 -2.02 29.28
N ALA A 450 20.05 -1.01 29.73
CA ALA A 450 20.61 0.25 30.22
C ALA A 450 21.40 0.07 31.52
N LYS A 451 20.91 -0.78 32.44
CA LYS A 451 21.62 -1.15 33.67
C LYS A 451 22.98 -1.82 33.39
N ASN A 452 23.08 -2.57 32.30
CA ASN A 452 24.31 -3.22 31.87
C ASN A 452 25.17 -2.34 30.95
N TYR A 453 24.87 -1.04 30.82
CA TYR A 453 25.58 -0.07 29.98
C TYR A 453 25.67 -0.45 28.49
N HIS A 454 24.74 -1.28 28.01
CA HIS A 454 24.74 -1.84 26.66
C HIS A 454 23.96 -0.99 25.65
N TYR A 455 24.35 0.28 25.49
CA TYR A 455 23.60 1.26 24.67
C TYR A 455 23.50 0.90 23.18
N LYS A 456 24.46 0.15 22.63
CA LYS A 456 24.38 -0.35 21.24
C LYS A 456 23.20 -1.31 21.06
N PHE A 457 22.96 -2.19 22.03
CA PHE A 457 21.85 -3.14 21.98
C PHE A 457 20.51 -2.44 22.20
N ILE A 458 20.46 -1.40 23.04
CA ILE A 458 19.27 -0.52 23.17
C ILE A 458 18.87 0.03 21.79
N GLN A 459 19.83 0.57 21.02
CA GLN A 459 19.55 1.07 19.68
C GLN A 459 19.02 -0.03 18.75
N ILE A 460 19.65 -1.20 18.71
CA ILE A 460 19.23 -2.32 17.84
C ILE A 460 17.81 -2.79 18.18
N CYS A 461 17.50 -2.97 19.47
CA CYS A 461 16.16 -3.37 19.91
C CYS A 461 15.11 -2.29 19.62
N ALA A 462 15.43 -1.02 19.85
CA ALA A 462 14.55 0.10 19.54
C ALA A 462 14.28 0.23 18.03
N ILE A 463 15.31 0.10 17.18
CA ILE A 463 15.18 0.05 15.72
C ILE A 463 14.23 -1.09 15.32
N ALA A 464 14.41 -2.29 15.87
CA ALA A 464 13.59 -3.44 15.54
C ALA A 464 12.10 -3.24 15.90
N MET A 465 11.81 -2.66 17.09
CA MET A 465 10.43 -2.37 17.50
C MET A 465 9.79 -1.27 16.65
N ILE A 466 10.47 -0.13 16.45
CA ILE A 466 9.93 0.99 15.65
C ILE A 466 9.74 0.55 14.20
N LEU A 467 10.70 -0.20 13.62
CA LEU A 467 10.56 -0.72 12.26
C LEU A 467 9.32 -1.62 12.15
N TYR A 468 9.09 -2.49 13.14
CA TYR A 468 7.92 -3.36 13.14
C TYR A 468 6.60 -2.58 13.32
N LEU A 469 6.55 -1.56 14.19
CA LEU A 469 5.40 -0.64 14.28
C LEU A 469 5.11 0.06 12.94
N CYS A 470 6.15 0.57 12.28
CA CYS A 470 6.05 1.16 10.95
C CYS A 470 5.53 0.15 9.92
N ILE A 471 6.03 -1.08 9.90
CA ILE A 471 5.53 -2.15 9.02
C ILE A 471 4.04 -2.39 9.27
N CYS A 472 3.61 -2.48 10.53
CA CYS A 472 2.20 -2.71 10.87
C CYS A 472 1.30 -1.56 10.43
N ALA A 473 1.63 -0.32 10.79
CA ALA A 473 0.80 0.83 10.43
C ALA A 473 0.77 1.05 8.91
N TYR A 474 1.92 1.01 8.23
CA TYR A 474 1.97 1.25 6.79
C TYR A 474 1.36 0.10 5.99
N TYR A 475 1.43 -1.14 6.48
CA TYR A 475 0.69 -2.25 5.89
C TYR A 475 -0.83 -1.98 5.93
N THR A 476 -1.36 -1.62 7.10
CA THR A 476 -2.80 -1.34 7.26
C THR A 476 -3.28 -0.23 6.32
N ILE A 477 -2.48 0.82 6.14
CA ILE A 477 -2.80 1.95 5.25
C ILE A 477 -3.19 1.48 3.85
N PHE A 478 -2.40 0.58 3.25
CA PHE A 478 -2.64 0.14 1.87
C PHE A 478 -3.67 -0.99 1.74
N GLN A 479 -4.09 -1.57 2.88
CA GLN A 479 -5.15 -2.59 2.91
C GLN A 479 -6.54 -2.00 3.18
N LEU A 480 -6.64 -0.90 3.94
CA LEU A 480 -7.94 -0.32 4.30
C LEU A 480 -8.73 0.12 3.06
N ARG A 481 -10.00 -0.30 3.00
CA ARG A 481 -10.91 -0.07 1.86
C ARG A 481 -11.11 1.40 1.51
N ILE A 482 -11.14 2.28 2.52
CA ILE A 482 -11.22 3.76 2.36
C ILE A 482 -10.04 4.29 1.53
N TYR A 483 -8.89 3.61 1.59
CA TYR A 483 -7.67 3.97 0.88
C TYR A 483 -7.41 3.10 -0.36
N ARG A 484 -8.35 2.24 -0.78
CA ARG A 484 -8.20 1.38 -1.98
C ARG A 484 -7.93 2.17 -3.26
N TYR A 485 -8.39 3.43 -3.32
CA TYR A 485 -8.09 4.34 -4.42
C TYR A 485 -6.61 4.78 -4.47
N TYR A 486 -5.89 4.65 -3.36
CA TYR A 486 -4.52 5.11 -3.14
C TYR A 486 -3.59 3.92 -2.86
N ARG A 487 -3.12 3.25 -3.92
CA ARG A 487 -2.13 2.16 -3.82
C ARG A 487 -0.76 2.56 -4.37
N LEU A 488 0.28 1.99 -3.79
CA LEU A 488 1.66 2.09 -4.28
C LEU A 488 1.97 0.87 -5.17
N ASP A 489 1.95 1.09 -6.49
CA ASP A 489 2.30 0.08 -7.48
C ASP A 489 3.80 0.18 -7.80
N SER A 490 4.50 -0.95 -7.70
CA SER A 490 5.94 -1.02 -8.00
C SER A 490 6.20 -0.79 -9.49
N ASN A 491 7.48 -0.59 -9.85
CA ASN A 491 7.96 -0.33 -11.21
C ASN A 491 7.64 1.05 -11.77
N GLY A 492 7.53 2.08 -10.93
CA GLY A 492 7.38 3.46 -11.39
C GLY A 492 5.98 3.79 -11.93
N MET A 493 5.00 2.94 -11.62
CA MET A 493 3.64 3.00 -12.15
C MET A 493 2.62 3.57 -11.15
N THR A 494 3.08 4.01 -9.98
CA THR A 494 2.21 4.65 -8.98
C THR A 494 1.68 5.99 -9.50
N ASP A 495 0.37 6.21 -9.38
CA ASP A 495 -0.26 7.48 -9.72
C ASP A 495 0.24 8.63 -8.83
N GLU A 496 0.28 9.83 -9.41
CA GLU A 496 0.64 11.09 -8.76
C GLU A 496 -0.13 11.27 -7.43
N ASN A 497 -1.44 10.99 -7.44
CA ASN A 497 -2.29 11.17 -6.27
C ASN A 497 -2.00 10.17 -5.15
N SER A 498 -1.75 8.90 -5.49
CA SER A 498 -1.41 7.84 -4.53
C SER A 498 -0.07 8.13 -3.86
N LEU A 499 0.89 8.63 -4.65
CA LEU A 499 2.21 9.00 -4.16
C LEU A 499 2.13 10.15 -3.14
N ILE A 500 1.45 11.24 -3.49
CA ILE A 500 1.25 12.39 -2.59
C ILE A 500 0.49 11.99 -1.33
N PHE A 501 -0.56 11.17 -1.48
CA PHE A 501 -1.35 10.69 -0.36
C PHE A 501 -0.51 9.84 0.61
N SER A 502 0.30 8.93 0.08
CA SER A 502 1.20 8.11 0.91
C SER A 502 2.18 8.96 1.71
N ALA A 503 2.81 9.97 1.08
CA ALA A 503 3.71 10.87 1.78
C ALA A 503 3.00 11.68 2.86
N MET A 504 1.79 12.19 2.57
CA MET A 504 1.00 12.96 3.53
C MET A 504 0.65 12.14 4.76
N LEU A 505 0.30 10.87 4.55
CA LEU A 505 -0.13 9.99 5.63
C LEU A 505 1.04 9.51 6.49
N ILE A 506 2.14 9.11 5.86
CA ILE A 506 3.34 8.66 6.57
C ILE A 506 3.94 9.82 7.39
N CYS A 507 4.01 11.04 6.82
CA CYS A 507 4.42 12.24 7.57
C CYS A 507 3.54 12.54 8.78
N ARG A 508 2.22 12.34 8.64
CA ARG A 508 1.25 12.57 9.71
C ARG A 508 1.48 11.61 10.88
N LEU A 509 1.91 10.39 10.59
CA LEU A 509 2.13 9.34 11.60
C LEU A 509 3.50 9.43 12.29
N THR A 510 4.44 10.20 11.74
CA THR A 510 5.82 10.34 12.26
C THR A 510 5.86 10.70 13.75
N ALA A 511 5.18 11.78 14.14
CA ALA A 511 5.16 12.24 15.53
C ALA A 511 4.38 11.29 16.48
N PRO A 512 3.14 10.86 16.13
CA PRO A 512 2.41 9.85 16.89
C PRO A 512 3.19 8.55 17.12
N MET A 513 3.93 8.07 16.13
CA MET A 513 4.76 6.87 16.25
C MET A 513 5.85 7.05 17.31
N CYS A 514 6.53 8.20 17.32
CA CYS A 514 7.53 8.50 18.33
C CYS A 514 6.91 8.55 19.74
N LEU A 515 5.75 9.22 19.89
CA LEU A 515 5.06 9.32 21.17
C LEU A 515 4.59 7.94 21.67
N ASN A 516 4.01 7.12 20.80
CA ASN A 516 3.60 5.76 21.13
C ASN A 516 4.78 4.90 21.60
N PHE A 517 5.90 4.94 20.87
CA PHE A 517 7.10 4.19 21.25
C PHE A 517 7.74 4.67 22.56
N LEU A 518 7.91 5.99 22.74
CA LEU A 518 8.46 6.59 23.96
C LEU A 518 7.56 6.30 25.17
N GLY A 519 6.26 6.27 24.93
CA GLY A 519 5.28 5.85 25.90
C GLY A 519 5.56 4.42 26.37
N MET A 520 5.54 3.44 25.46
CA MET A 520 5.74 2.02 25.81
C MET A 520 6.99 1.73 26.62
N ILE A 521 8.08 2.49 26.40
CA ILE A 521 9.35 2.32 27.12
C ILE A 521 9.47 3.18 28.38
N HIS A 522 8.40 3.86 28.81
CA HIS A 522 8.37 4.72 30.01
C HIS A 522 9.43 5.85 30.00
N LEU A 523 9.72 6.42 28.82
CA LEU A 523 10.55 7.61 28.68
C LEU A 523 9.75 8.89 28.38
N ASP A 524 8.41 8.80 28.38
CA ASP A 524 7.53 9.95 28.31
C ASP A 524 7.13 10.44 29.71
N SER A 525 7.40 11.71 29.99
CA SER A 525 7.13 12.36 31.28
C SER A 525 5.65 12.65 31.50
N ALA A 526 4.86 12.77 30.43
CA ALA A 526 3.40 12.92 30.51
C ALA A 526 2.71 11.66 31.08
N VAL A 527 3.38 10.50 30.99
CA VAL A 527 2.83 9.19 31.36
C VAL A 527 3.34 8.74 32.72
N THR A 528 4.63 8.92 32.98
CA THR A 528 5.27 8.33 34.17
C THR A 528 4.85 8.98 35.48
N LYS A 529 4.14 10.13 35.46
CA LYS A 529 3.72 10.93 36.64
C LYS A 529 4.85 11.23 37.65
N MET A 530 6.08 10.84 37.35
CA MET A 530 7.27 11.13 38.11
C MET A 530 7.70 12.55 37.73
N ARG A 531 7.34 13.50 38.60
CA ARG A 531 7.80 14.89 38.56
C ARG A 531 9.34 15.06 38.59
N ASP A 532 10.09 13.97 38.77
CA ASP A 532 11.54 13.97 39.01
C ASP A 532 12.40 13.51 37.82
N ALA A 533 11.82 13.21 36.65
CA ALA A 533 12.61 12.92 35.45
C ALA A 533 13.25 14.21 34.88
N LYS A 534 14.34 14.68 35.49
CA LYS A 534 15.11 15.86 35.01
C LYS A 534 15.66 15.71 33.58
N ILE A 535 15.66 14.49 33.02
CA ILE A 535 16.31 14.16 31.75
C ILE A 535 15.32 13.41 30.86
N GLU A 536 14.90 14.11 29.81
CA GLU A 536 13.99 13.61 28.78
C GLU A 536 14.68 13.53 27.42
N THR A 537 14.02 12.87 26.48
CA THR A 537 14.46 12.85 25.09
C THR A 537 14.34 14.24 24.47
N GLN A 538 15.20 14.55 23.50
CA GLN A 538 15.14 15.82 22.80
C GLN A 538 13.84 15.97 21.98
N PHE A 539 13.27 14.84 21.54
CA PHE A 539 11.96 14.81 20.92
C PHE A 539 10.83 15.27 21.87
N THR A 540 10.77 14.73 23.10
CA THR A 540 9.77 15.14 24.11
C THR A 540 9.90 16.64 24.43
N GLY A 541 11.13 17.13 24.57
CA GLY A 541 11.40 18.56 24.77
C GLY A 541 10.93 19.46 23.62
N LEU A 542 10.87 18.96 22.38
CA LEU A 542 10.33 19.71 21.24
C LEU A 542 8.80 19.75 21.22
N MET A 543 8.15 18.65 21.62
CA MET A 543 6.70 18.55 21.69
C MET A 543 6.11 19.45 22.78
N GLY A 544 6.85 19.61 23.88
CA GLY A 544 6.39 20.32 25.07
C GLY A 544 5.39 19.49 25.87
N HIS A 545 5.28 19.78 27.16
CA HIS A 545 4.33 19.09 28.03
C HIS A 545 2.90 19.50 27.68
N LEU A 546 1.99 18.52 27.58
CA LEU A 546 0.58 18.72 27.27
C LEU A 546 -0.22 19.30 28.47
N GLU A 547 0.38 20.22 29.22
CA GLU A 547 -0.12 20.75 30.50
C GLU A 547 -1.34 21.67 30.35
N ILE A 548 -1.68 22.07 29.13
CA ILE A 548 -2.77 23.03 28.88
C ILE A 548 -4.15 22.37 29.05
N ILE A 549 -4.24 21.04 28.89
CA ILE A 549 -5.50 20.29 29.09
C ILE A 549 -5.21 18.96 29.80
N PRO A 550 -5.00 18.98 31.13
CA PRO A 550 -4.61 17.79 31.91
C PRO A 550 -5.58 16.61 31.78
N TRP A 551 -6.90 16.87 31.76
CA TRP A 551 -7.90 15.80 31.61
C TRP A 551 -7.82 15.09 30.24
N LEU A 552 -7.46 15.82 29.18
CA LEU A 552 -7.32 15.26 27.84
C LEU A 552 -6.03 14.46 27.74
N ALA A 553 -4.94 14.96 28.33
CA ALA A 553 -3.67 14.24 28.43
C ALA A 553 -3.81 12.91 29.19
N GLU A 554 -4.44 12.95 30.37
CA GLU A 554 -4.68 11.76 31.20
C GLU A 554 -5.61 10.76 30.50
N GLY A 555 -6.69 11.25 29.87
CA GLY A 555 -7.60 10.39 29.12
C GLY A 555 -6.92 9.71 27.92
N ILE A 556 -6.13 10.47 27.14
CA ILE A 556 -5.41 9.94 25.98
C ILE A 556 -4.42 8.83 26.39
N ASN A 557 -3.64 9.07 27.45
CA ASN A 557 -2.61 8.13 27.91
C ASN A 557 -3.18 6.86 28.55
N ILE A 558 -4.40 6.91 29.12
CA ILE A 558 -5.04 5.74 29.72
C ILE A 558 -5.88 4.97 28.69
N TYR A 559 -6.74 5.66 27.93
CA TYR A 559 -7.76 5.01 27.12
C TYR A 559 -7.26 4.57 25.73
N LEU A 560 -6.38 5.32 25.07
CA LEU A 560 -5.94 4.95 23.72
C LEU A 560 -5.20 3.60 23.63
N PRO A 561 -4.28 3.25 24.55
CA PRO A 561 -3.67 1.91 24.59
C PRO A 561 -4.70 0.80 24.77
N ILE A 562 -5.70 1.01 25.65
CA ILE A 562 -6.81 0.06 25.84
C ILE A 562 -7.58 -0.14 24.53
N VAL A 563 -7.85 0.94 23.79
CA VAL A 563 -8.52 0.87 22.49
C VAL A 563 -7.69 0.06 21.47
N ILE A 564 -6.36 0.21 21.42
CA ILE A 564 -5.50 -0.61 20.54
C ILE A 564 -5.70 -2.09 20.84
N VAL A 565 -5.68 -2.47 22.11
CA VAL A 565 -5.82 -3.86 22.56
C VAL A 565 -7.21 -4.40 22.24
N LEU A 566 -8.26 -3.62 22.50
CA LEU A 566 -9.63 -3.97 22.15
C LEU A 566 -9.82 -4.15 20.64
N LEU A 567 -9.25 -3.27 19.82
CA LEU A 567 -9.26 -3.40 18.36
C LEU A 567 -8.49 -4.64 17.90
N CYS A 568 -7.36 -4.94 18.52
CA CYS A 568 -6.61 -6.18 18.23
C CYS A 568 -7.41 -7.42 18.58
N PHE A 569 -8.08 -7.44 19.73
CA PHE A 569 -8.98 -8.54 20.11
C PHE A 569 -10.17 -8.65 19.13
N ALA A 570 -10.79 -7.51 18.78
CA ALA A 570 -11.87 -7.47 17.80
C ALA A 570 -11.46 -8.04 16.44
N ASN A 571 -10.29 -7.66 15.94
CA ASN A 571 -9.73 -8.18 14.69
C ASN A 571 -9.25 -9.64 14.85
N TRP A 572 -8.82 -10.04 16.04
CA TRP A 572 -8.39 -11.41 16.29
C TRP A 572 -9.55 -12.38 16.11
N PHE A 573 -10.67 -12.11 16.78
CA PHE A 573 -11.91 -12.91 16.71
C PHE A 573 -12.79 -12.57 15.51
N ARG A 574 -12.35 -11.64 14.64
CA ARG A 574 -13.13 -11.14 13.50
C ARG A 574 -14.53 -10.64 13.90
N LEU A 575 -14.67 -10.08 15.10
CA LEU A 575 -15.91 -9.59 15.67
C LEU A 575 -16.62 -8.58 14.76
N GLY A 576 -15.86 -7.72 14.07
CA GLY A 576 -16.42 -6.78 13.09
C GLY A 576 -17.13 -7.47 11.92
N THR A 577 -16.61 -8.61 11.45
CA THR A 577 -17.24 -9.38 10.37
C THR A 577 -18.53 -10.06 10.83
N HIS A 578 -18.52 -10.60 12.06
CA HIS A 578 -19.71 -11.20 12.66
C HIS A 578 -20.79 -10.16 12.95
N PHE A 579 -20.41 -8.97 13.40
CA PHE A 579 -21.35 -7.87 13.65
C PHE A 579 -22.00 -7.35 12.36
N LEU A 580 -21.23 -7.17 11.28
CA LEU A 580 -21.76 -6.72 9.99
C LEU A 580 -22.68 -7.76 9.34
N HIS A 581 -22.35 -9.04 9.46
CA HIS A 581 -23.23 -10.14 9.04
C HIS A 581 -24.54 -10.15 9.84
N TYR A 582 -24.49 -9.88 11.15
CA TYR A 582 -25.69 -9.75 11.98
C TYR A 582 -26.58 -8.56 11.55
N LEU A 583 -25.98 -7.48 11.06
CA LEU A 583 -26.70 -6.33 10.51
C LEU A 583 -27.21 -6.54 9.06
N GLY A 584 -26.93 -7.69 8.43
CA GLY A 584 -27.33 -7.97 7.04
C GLY A 584 -26.54 -7.18 5.99
N ILE A 585 -25.35 -6.68 6.35
CA ILE A 585 -24.51 -5.83 5.50
C ILE A 585 -23.36 -6.68 4.91
N ASP A 586 -23.71 -7.77 4.23
CA ASP A 586 -22.72 -8.71 3.65
C ASP A 586 -22.00 -8.13 2.42
N GLN A 587 -22.59 -7.14 1.76
CA GLN A 587 -21.99 -6.45 0.59
C GLN A 587 -20.69 -5.70 0.93
N PHE A 588 -20.41 -5.48 2.23
CA PHE A 588 -19.21 -4.79 2.68
C PHE A 588 -18.10 -5.74 3.15
N LEU A 589 -18.35 -7.06 3.16
CA LEU A 589 -17.49 -8.12 3.69
C LEU A 589 -16.62 -8.86 2.66
N GLU A 590 -16.74 -8.51 1.37
CA GLU A 590 -16.10 -9.18 0.23
C GLU A 590 -14.57 -9.32 0.25
N ASP A 591 -13.82 -8.65 1.14
CA ASP A 591 -12.34 -8.63 1.05
C ASP A 591 -11.63 -9.78 1.76
N ASP A 592 -12.30 -10.50 2.70
CA ASP A 592 -11.64 -11.53 3.52
C ASP A 592 -12.08 -12.98 3.24
N LEU A 593 -13.25 -13.19 2.64
CA LEU A 593 -13.74 -14.52 2.29
C LEU A 593 -13.49 -14.78 0.80
N MET A 594 -12.30 -15.30 0.50
CA MET A 594 -11.95 -15.84 -0.81
C MET A 594 -12.92 -16.99 -1.16
N THR A 595 -13.99 -16.68 -1.91
CA THR A 595 -14.96 -17.67 -2.37
C THR A 595 -14.35 -18.54 -3.46
N THR A 596 -14.74 -19.81 -3.50
CA THR A 596 -14.26 -20.74 -4.53
C THR A 596 -14.71 -20.31 -5.93
N GLU A 597 -15.86 -19.65 -6.04
CA GLU A 597 -16.39 -19.13 -7.29
C GLU A 597 -15.51 -18.03 -7.89
N MET A 598 -15.19 -16.98 -7.12
CA MET A 598 -14.32 -15.88 -7.57
C MET A 598 -12.91 -16.39 -7.93
N VAL A 599 -12.40 -17.36 -7.19
CA VAL A 599 -11.13 -18.02 -7.51
C VAL A 599 -11.18 -18.76 -8.85
N ASN A 600 -12.26 -19.49 -9.11
CA ASN A 600 -12.43 -20.25 -10.36
C ASN A 600 -12.63 -19.31 -11.55
N SER A 601 -13.40 -18.24 -11.39
CA SER A 601 -13.56 -17.16 -12.37
C SER A 601 -12.21 -16.52 -12.70
N GLY A 602 -11.45 -16.10 -11.68
CA GLY A 602 -10.11 -15.56 -11.84
C GLY A 602 -9.15 -16.52 -12.55
N ARG A 603 -9.21 -17.82 -12.24
CA ARG A 603 -8.43 -18.85 -12.95
C ARG A 603 -8.82 -18.94 -14.43
N ALA A 604 -10.11 -18.89 -14.75
CA ALA A 604 -10.59 -18.91 -16.13
C ALA A 604 -10.05 -17.71 -16.92
N LEU A 605 -10.09 -16.51 -16.34
CA LEU A 605 -9.54 -15.29 -16.93
C LEU A 605 -8.02 -15.40 -17.21
N VAL A 606 -7.25 -15.91 -16.24
CA VAL A 606 -5.80 -16.14 -16.42
C VAL A 606 -5.54 -17.14 -17.54
N SER A 607 -6.29 -18.24 -17.59
CA SER A 607 -6.13 -19.26 -18.64
C SER A 607 -6.41 -18.70 -20.03
N LEU A 608 -7.43 -17.84 -20.16
CA LEU A 608 -7.81 -17.19 -21.40
C LEU A 608 -6.69 -16.25 -21.88
N GLU A 609 -6.15 -15.43 -20.99
CA GLU A 609 -5.05 -14.51 -21.31
C GLU A 609 -3.74 -15.25 -21.63
N ARG A 610 -3.41 -16.31 -20.87
CA ARG A 610 -2.25 -17.17 -21.16
C ARG A 610 -2.38 -17.78 -22.56
N ASN A 611 -3.55 -18.31 -22.90
CA ASN A 611 -3.83 -18.87 -24.21
C ASN A 611 -3.74 -17.82 -25.34
N ARG A 612 -4.21 -16.59 -25.10
CA ARG A 612 -4.04 -15.48 -26.05
C ARG A 612 -2.55 -15.19 -26.33
N LEU A 613 -1.73 -15.11 -25.28
CA LEU A 613 -0.29 -14.87 -25.39
C LEU A 613 0.45 -16.00 -26.11
N VAL A 614 0.14 -17.25 -25.78
CA VAL A 614 0.74 -18.43 -26.44
C VAL A 614 0.38 -18.45 -27.94
N ARG A 615 -0.89 -18.18 -28.29
CA ARG A 615 -1.31 -18.09 -29.70
C ARG A 615 -0.62 -16.94 -30.45
N ALA A 616 -0.36 -15.82 -29.79
CA ALA A 616 0.37 -14.71 -30.37
C ALA A 616 1.85 -15.07 -30.62
N ALA A 617 2.52 -15.69 -29.65
CA ALA A 617 3.89 -16.16 -29.77
C ALA A 617 4.04 -17.19 -30.90
N ASN A 618 3.14 -18.19 -30.95
CA ASN A 618 3.15 -19.20 -32.01
C ASN A 618 2.90 -18.58 -33.41
N ARG A 619 2.09 -17.52 -33.51
CA ARG A 619 1.90 -16.77 -34.76
C ARG A 619 3.18 -16.04 -35.18
N GLU A 620 3.88 -15.40 -34.25
CA GLU A 620 5.15 -14.74 -34.54
C GLU A 620 6.24 -15.72 -34.98
N GLU A 621 6.34 -16.87 -34.31
CA GLU A 621 7.30 -17.91 -34.65
C GLU A 621 7.04 -18.47 -36.06
N ARG A 622 5.78 -18.79 -36.37
CA ARG A 622 5.40 -19.18 -37.75
C ARG A 622 5.71 -18.10 -38.77
N ASN A 623 5.46 -16.83 -38.45
CA ASN A 623 5.77 -15.72 -39.34
C ASN A 623 7.28 -15.56 -39.56
N LYS A 624 8.11 -15.81 -38.53
CA LYS A 624 9.57 -15.81 -38.65
C LYS A 624 10.05 -16.99 -39.50
N ALA A 625 9.54 -18.19 -39.24
CA ALA A 625 9.83 -19.39 -40.02
C ALA A 625 9.44 -19.22 -41.50
N TRP A 626 8.30 -18.59 -41.77
CA TRP A 626 7.86 -18.25 -43.13
C TRP A 626 8.77 -17.22 -43.80
N LYS A 627 9.23 -16.20 -43.06
CA LYS A 627 10.18 -15.20 -43.58
C LYS A 627 11.56 -15.79 -43.85
N SER A 628 12.05 -16.70 -42.99
CA SER A 628 13.32 -17.39 -43.21
C SER A 628 13.22 -18.38 -44.38
N SER A 629 12.10 -19.09 -44.53
CA SER A 629 11.84 -19.97 -45.68
C SER A 629 11.75 -19.21 -47.01
N LYS A 630 11.31 -17.95 -47.02
CA LYS A 630 11.37 -17.09 -48.22
C LYS A 630 12.78 -16.53 -48.52
N SER A 631 13.68 -16.54 -47.54
CA SER A 631 15.03 -15.97 -47.65
C SER A 631 16.12 -17.01 -47.94
N GLY A 632 15.85 -18.29 -47.69
CA GLY A 632 16.76 -19.40 -48.00
C GLY A 632 16.04 -20.43 -48.86
N GLY A 633 16.58 -20.72 -50.05
CA GLY A 633 16.11 -21.83 -50.87
C GLY A 633 16.19 -23.14 -50.08
N ILE A 634 15.02 -23.77 -49.92
CA ILE A 634 14.69 -25.14 -49.50
C ILE A 634 15.83 -25.98 -48.88
N GLU A 635 15.61 -26.38 -47.62
CA GLU A 635 15.68 -27.80 -47.24
C GLU A 635 14.72 -28.03 -46.06
N PHE A 636 13.62 -28.74 -46.33
CA PHE A 636 12.66 -29.19 -45.33
C PHE A 636 13.06 -30.60 -44.94
N ASP A 637 13.75 -30.75 -43.82
CA ASP A 637 13.78 -32.02 -43.10
C ASP A 637 13.70 -31.75 -41.59
N ASN A 638 12.78 -32.47 -40.94
CA ASN A 638 12.48 -32.49 -39.51
C ASN A 638 11.65 -31.33 -38.94
N ILE A 639 10.37 -31.22 -39.35
CA ILE A 639 9.32 -30.81 -38.40
C ILE A 639 8.87 -32.06 -37.66
N GLN A 640 9.53 -32.35 -36.55
CA GLN A 640 9.01 -33.27 -35.56
C GLN A 640 7.84 -32.56 -34.87
N GLN A 641 6.62 -32.96 -35.22
CA GLN A 641 5.40 -32.50 -34.57
C GLN A 641 5.55 -32.67 -33.05
N THR A 642 5.63 -31.56 -32.33
CA THR A 642 5.48 -31.57 -30.88
C THR A 642 3.99 -31.68 -30.61
N ILE A 643 3.49 -32.91 -30.51
CA ILE A 643 2.17 -33.19 -29.95
C ILE A 643 2.21 -32.70 -28.51
N VAL A 644 1.40 -31.67 -28.23
CA VAL A 644 1.08 -31.31 -26.85
C VAL A 644 0.04 -32.33 -26.41
N ASP A 645 0.45 -33.29 -25.58
CA ASP A 645 -0.49 -34.15 -24.87
C ASP A 645 -1.35 -33.28 -23.95
N ILE A 646 -2.57 -33.02 -24.39
CA ILE A 646 -3.67 -32.59 -23.53
C ILE A 646 -4.31 -33.88 -23.01
N PRO A 647 -4.36 -34.12 -21.69
CA PRO A 647 -5.15 -35.21 -21.17
C PRO A 647 -6.61 -34.78 -21.23
N ASP A 648 -7.24 -35.01 -22.39
CA ASP A 648 -8.61 -35.47 -22.50
C ASP A 648 -8.91 -35.83 -23.97
N GLY A 649 -9.27 -37.09 -24.20
CA GLY A 649 -9.42 -37.68 -25.51
C GLY A 649 -10.67 -37.20 -26.23
N SER A 650 -10.48 -36.36 -27.24
CA SER A 650 -11.36 -36.28 -28.41
C SER A 650 -10.63 -35.57 -29.55
N GLN A 651 -10.22 -36.33 -30.58
CA GLN A 651 -9.62 -35.80 -31.80
C GLN A 651 -10.72 -35.44 -32.81
N LEU A 652 -10.75 -34.19 -33.26
CA LEU A 652 -11.41 -33.77 -34.50
C LEU A 652 -10.32 -33.48 -35.52
N ILE A 653 -10.30 -34.26 -36.61
CA ILE A 653 -9.40 -34.05 -37.75
C ILE A 653 -10.15 -33.20 -38.77
N GLU A 654 -9.67 -31.97 -39.02
CA GLU A 654 -10.00 -31.19 -40.21
C GLU A 654 -8.92 -31.45 -41.27
N THR A 655 -9.27 -32.12 -42.36
CA THR A 655 -8.43 -32.20 -43.57
C THR A 655 -8.83 -31.09 -44.56
N ASN A 656 -7.95 -30.09 -44.74
CA ASN A 656 -8.06 -29.13 -45.83
C ASN A 656 -7.61 -29.76 -47.15
N GLY A 657 -8.42 -29.55 -48.19
CA GLY A 657 -8.20 -30.12 -49.52
C GLY A 657 -7.18 -29.39 -50.38
N SER A 658 -6.58 -30.15 -51.28
CA SER A 658 -6.28 -29.71 -52.65
C SER A 658 -6.19 -30.93 -53.57
N SER A 659 -6.95 -30.83 -54.66
CA SER A 659 -7.21 -31.70 -55.82
C SER A 659 -6.04 -32.51 -56.43
N TYR A 660 -6.31 -33.78 -56.79
CA TYR A 660 -5.98 -34.41 -58.08
C TYR A 660 -6.89 -35.63 -58.35
N SER A 661 -7.09 -35.95 -59.63
CA SER A 661 -8.13 -36.80 -60.24
C SER A 661 -7.91 -38.33 -60.16
N VAL A 662 -9.05 -39.03 -60.27
CA VAL A 662 -9.41 -40.46 -60.14
C VAL A 662 -8.61 -41.44 -61.04
N PRO A 663 -8.45 -42.71 -60.63
CA PRO A 663 -9.16 -43.77 -61.36
C PRO A 663 -9.93 -44.76 -60.46
N ASP A 664 -11.05 -45.22 -61.02
CA ASP A 664 -12.05 -46.12 -60.48
C ASP A 664 -11.47 -47.46 -60.02
N ASN A 665 -11.95 -47.98 -58.87
CA ASN A 665 -12.38 -49.38 -58.66
C ASN A 665 -12.60 -49.73 -57.17
N LEU A 666 -13.73 -50.44 -56.92
CA LEU A 666 -14.15 -51.18 -55.71
C LEU A 666 -14.82 -50.45 -54.52
N GLU A 667 -16.13 -50.25 -54.68
CA GLU A 667 -17.27 -50.85 -53.94
C GLU A 667 -17.22 -51.24 -52.42
N PHE A 668 -18.36 -50.94 -51.77
CA PHE A 668 -18.90 -51.33 -50.44
C PHE A 668 -18.38 -50.56 -49.21
N GLY A 669 -19.20 -50.10 -48.26
CA GLY A 669 -20.61 -50.35 -47.95
C GLY A 669 -20.83 -49.98 -46.47
N VAL A 670 -21.84 -49.16 -46.21
CA VAL A 670 -22.27 -48.67 -44.89
C VAL A 670 -22.63 -49.82 -43.93
N SER A 671 -22.30 -49.72 -42.62
CA SER A 671 -23.30 -49.81 -41.53
C SER A 671 -22.69 -49.82 -40.11
N SER A 672 -23.42 -49.12 -39.25
CA SER A 672 -23.22 -48.78 -37.84
C SER A 672 -23.42 -49.95 -36.85
N ARG A 673 -22.81 -49.82 -35.65
CA ARG A 673 -23.19 -50.32 -34.29
C ARG A 673 -21.91 -50.24 -33.43
N ASN A 674 -21.85 -49.88 -32.15
CA ASN A 674 -22.76 -49.70 -31.02
C ASN A 674 -21.91 -49.01 -29.93
N ILE A 675 -22.29 -47.89 -29.31
CA ILE A 675 -22.02 -47.62 -27.87
C ILE A 675 -23.13 -46.72 -27.32
N GLN A 676 -23.69 -47.14 -26.18
CA GLN A 676 -24.84 -46.61 -25.44
C GLN A 676 -24.64 -45.17 -24.91
N TYR A 677 -25.71 -44.37 -25.01
CA TYR A 677 -25.91 -43.18 -24.17
C TYR A 677 -26.62 -43.57 -22.87
N GLN A 678 -26.05 -43.19 -21.74
CA GLN A 678 -26.71 -43.24 -20.44
C GLN A 678 -27.57 -41.97 -20.30
N GLN A 679 -28.89 -42.16 -20.26
CA GLN A 679 -29.89 -41.10 -20.13
C GLN A 679 -29.85 -40.48 -18.72
N LEU A 680 -29.76 -39.14 -18.67
CA LEU A 680 -30.20 -38.35 -17.51
C LEU A 680 -31.74 -38.33 -17.49
N PRO A 681 -32.39 -38.37 -16.31
CA PRO A 681 -33.85 -38.47 -16.24
C PRO A 681 -34.53 -37.19 -16.74
N GLN A 682 -35.56 -37.38 -17.57
CA GLN A 682 -36.46 -36.35 -18.04
C GLN A 682 -37.20 -35.68 -16.87
N ARG A 683 -37.34 -34.36 -16.96
CA ARG A 683 -38.11 -33.53 -16.03
C ARG A 683 -39.54 -33.46 -16.56
N ASP A 684 -40.50 -33.94 -15.78
CA ASP A 684 -41.92 -33.91 -16.14
C ASP A 684 -42.45 -32.47 -16.26
N ASP A 685 -43.10 -32.19 -17.38
CA ASP A 685 -43.65 -30.88 -17.80
C ASP A 685 -45.04 -30.55 -17.19
N THR A 686 -45.35 -31.03 -15.98
CA THR A 686 -46.69 -30.82 -15.37
C THR A 686 -46.73 -29.87 -14.17
N SER A 687 -45.72 -29.03 -13.94
CA SER A 687 -45.71 -28.08 -12.80
C SER A 687 -45.50 -26.60 -13.18
N VAL A 688 -45.82 -26.21 -14.41
CA VAL A 688 -45.59 -24.84 -14.90
C VAL A 688 -46.68 -23.84 -14.45
N ASP A 689 -47.87 -24.30 -14.07
CA ASP A 689 -48.98 -23.38 -13.72
C ASP A 689 -49.00 -22.88 -12.27
N THR A 690 -48.31 -23.52 -11.32
CA THR A 690 -48.27 -23.07 -9.91
C THR A 690 -47.12 -22.11 -9.57
N ARG A 691 -46.17 -21.88 -10.50
CA ARG A 691 -45.07 -20.92 -10.30
C ARG A 691 -45.40 -19.51 -10.76
N ARG A 692 -46.34 -19.34 -11.70
CA ARG A 692 -46.76 -18.02 -12.19
C ARG A 692 -47.59 -17.21 -11.18
N GLU A 693 -48.26 -17.86 -10.23
CA GLU A 693 -49.00 -17.16 -9.16
C GLU A 693 -48.11 -16.66 -8.02
N ASN A 694 -47.00 -17.34 -7.72
CA ASN A 694 -46.08 -16.93 -6.65
C ASN A 694 -45.10 -15.81 -7.08
N ASP A 695 -44.75 -15.73 -8.37
CA ASP A 695 -43.90 -14.65 -8.90
C ASP A 695 -44.66 -13.32 -9.08
N LEU A 696 -46.01 -13.35 -9.06
CA LEU A 696 -46.85 -12.14 -9.05
C LEU A 696 -47.00 -11.52 -7.65
N LEU A 697 -46.67 -12.25 -6.59
CA LEU A 697 -46.73 -11.77 -5.20
C LEU A 697 -45.41 -11.12 -4.72
N TYR A 698 -44.30 -11.38 -5.39
CA TYR A 698 -42.98 -10.78 -5.06
C TYR A 698 -42.67 -9.47 -5.82
N SER A 699 -43.51 -9.05 -6.77
CA SER A 699 -43.32 -7.83 -7.56
C SER A 699 -44.00 -6.57 -6.98
N LYS A 700 -44.57 -6.64 -5.76
CA LYS A 700 -45.38 -5.55 -5.19
C LYS A 700 -44.83 -4.86 -3.92
N GLN A 701 -43.53 -4.97 -3.63
CA GLN A 701 -42.89 -4.25 -2.52
C GLN A 701 -41.55 -3.60 -2.90
N ARG A 702 -41.58 -2.76 -3.93
CA ARG A 702 -40.54 -1.74 -4.15
C ARG A 702 -41.25 -0.45 -4.54
N ASN A 703 -41.39 0.45 -3.56
CA ASN A 703 -41.55 1.91 -3.69
C ASN A 703 -42.03 2.48 -2.35
N PHE A 704 -41.09 2.88 -1.48
CA PHE A 704 -41.32 3.94 -0.49
C PHE A 704 -39.98 4.36 0.11
N PHE A 705 -39.66 5.66 0.05
CA PHE A 705 -38.45 6.36 0.52
C PHE A 705 -37.25 6.49 -0.44
N ASP A 706 -37.53 7.11 -1.59
CA ASP A 706 -36.87 8.38 -1.91
C ASP A 706 -37.59 9.48 -1.09
N ASP A 707 -36.95 9.96 -0.03
CA ASP A 707 -37.14 11.25 0.68
C ASP A 707 -36.68 11.10 2.15
N ILE A 708 -35.35 11.16 2.35
CA ILE A 708 -34.59 11.78 3.45
C ILE A 708 -33.09 11.72 3.10
#